data_AF-A0AAE9KBJ0-F1
#
_entry.id   AF-A0AAE9KBJ0-F1
#
_cell.length_a   1.000
_cell.length_b   1.000
_cell.length_c   1.000
_cell.angle_alpha   90.00
_cell.angle_beta   90.00
_cell.angle_gamma   90.00
#
_symmetry.space_group_name_H-M   'P 1'
#
loop_
_entity.id
_entity.type
_entity.pdbx_description
1 polymer ?
#
loop_
_entity_poly.entity_id
_entity_poly.type
_entity_poly.pdbx_seq_one_letter_code
_entity_poly.pdbx_strand_id
1 'polypeptide(L)'
;MKDNQLWFLKFLSVVSFFKMFSNFYRMIFCDLSKQFLFFSIFLSYFLILFSISSESVQKIQSLDEIVNLDSTKEHGWEITLQKMDPISFSNSYLKGQKNPNIQLEAYEVPGVYILPEESVQTAFIVKKFIAPKNWKSSGLAVRLGTLTDKDKTYLNGTLIGETGDMNSTLPQAYDKIRIYQIPNGLIRNGETNILVIEVKKYFQKEIGIEQDKTAIGNSLLIQKELLETEYIKILLLIIYITVGVYFLFLYFRRRTDRENLYYGLFTILLVLYQFLRNQTKYDLGIEFIYMKKLEYIVLAFLVPLFTNFIRLYFKYPKKAILKVLDSSYVCFALFYFVSNNVEHYNFINKNLVQYGWILYLGITLDYLIRRVIAKDRDALLILIGVLITVFAAFLDTLGARNVFVFPRIVGYSFLFFILSISTILANKFVRLNEEVEELNLNLEKKVEQRTEELRLSLEQVNRLKIQQDADYFLTSLLINPLSSNKNTSDVIKTEFYTKQKKSFEFKNKTYEIGGDILISGNVELCGKKYVVFVNGDAMGKSIQGAGGALVMGTVFNTILSRSSISLHQNKQPEKWLKEAFLELQKIFESFDGSMYISIVLGLVEENTGLLYYINAEHPWTVLYRNGVASYIEEELTLRKIGIPENEEHLVIKNFQMLPGDTIVIGSDGRDDLLIGKEENRVVNEDQNQFLKRVEEGNADLRKVYEKILKFGAILDDLSLLKVTYNPECSKTNE
;
A
#
# COMPACT_ATOMS: atom_id res chain seq x y z
N MET A 1 -17.96 19.06 -26.16
CA MET A 1 -18.57 20.38 -25.86
C MET A 1 -20.06 20.34 -25.50
N LYS A 2 -20.67 19.19 -25.16
CA LYS A 2 -22.09 19.13 -24.70
C LYS A 2 -22.28 18.90 -23.19
N ASP A 3 -21.23 18.55 -22.43
CA ASP A 3 -21.36 18.26 -20.99
C ASP A 3 -21.22 19.48 -20.04
N ASN A 4 -20.69 20.61 -20.52
CA ASN A 4 -20.57 21.82 -19.70
C ASN A 4 -21.88 22.62 -19.55
N GLN A 5 -22.87 22.41 -20.42
CA GLN A 5 -24.18 23.08 -20.30
C GLN A 5 -25.09 22.41 -19.25
N LEU A 6 -24.93 21.11 -19.01
CA LEU A 6 -25.73 20.38 -18.01
C LEU A 6 -25.33 20.73 -16.56
N TRP A 7 -24.06 21.09 -16.34
CA TRP A 7 -23.56 21.58 -15.06
C TRP A 7 -24.11 22.97 -14.71
N PHE A 8 -24.22 23.86 -15.70
CA PHE A 8 -24.74 25.21 -15.51
C PHE A 8 -26.26 25.22 -15.23
N LEU A 9 -27.02 24.34 -15.90
CA LEU A 9 -28.46 24.15 -15.67
C LEU A 9 -28.77 23.52 -14.29
N LYS A 10 -27.92 22.61 -13.79
CA LYS A 10 -28.04 22.06 -12.41
C LYS A 10 -27.58 23.04 -11.33
N PHE A 11 -26.60 23.91 -11.62
CA PHE A 11 -26.22 25.00 -10.72
C PHE A 11 -27.36 26.02 -10.55
N LEU A 12 -28.07 26.32 -11.65
CA LEU A 12 -29.28 27.16 -11.64
C LEU A 12 -30.43 26.54 -10.84
N SER A 13 -30.59 25.21 -10.79
CA SER A 13 -31.62 24.57 -9.96
C SER A 13 -31.31 24.61 -8.46
N VAL A 14 -30.04 24.55 -8.06
CA VAL A 14 -29.61 24.67 -6.65
C VAL A 14 -29.65 26.12 -6.17
N VAL A 15 -29.29 27.08 -7.03
CA VAL A 15 -29.46 28.51 -6.75
C VAL A 15 -30.96 28.86 -6.69
N SER A 16 -31.79 28.28 -7.56
CA SER A 16 -33.25 28.38 -7.49
C SER A 16 -33.81 27.83 -6.18
N PHE A 17 -33.30 26.69 -5.69
CA PHE A 17 -33.71 26.11 -4.40
C PHE A 17 -33.32 27.00 -3.21
N PHE A 18 -32.12 27.60 -3.20
CA PHE A 18 -31.72 28.57 -2.17
C PHE A 18 -32.50 29.89 -2.26
N LYS A 19 -32.87 30.34 -3.48
CA LYS A 19 -33.69 31.52 -3.71
C LYS A 19 -35.15 31.27 -3.32
N MET A 20 -35.65 30.05 -3.52
CA MET A 20 -36.96 29.59 -3.06
C MET A 20 -37.00 29.44 -1.54
N PHE A 21 -35.94 28.92 -0.90
CA PHE A 21 -35.82 28.86 0.57
C PHE A 21 -35.69 30.26 1.19
N SER A 22 -34.93 31.17 0.57
CA SER A 22 -34.85 32.58 0.96
C SER A 22 -36.18 33.33 0.79
N ASN A 23 -36.93 33.05 -0.28
CA ASN A 23 -38.25 33.66 -0.52
C ASN A 23 -39.32 33.04 0.39
N PHE A 24 -39.23 31.74 0.71
CA PHE A 24 -40.11 31.07 1.67
C PHE A 24 -39.84 31.55 3.11
N TYR A 25 -38.57 31.76 3.46
CA TYR A 25 -38.14 32.37 4.73
C TYR A 25 -38.62 33.83 4.84
N ARG A 26 -38.52 34.63 3.77
CA ARG A 26 -39.06 36.00 3.73
C ARG A 26 -40.58 36.04 3.78
N MET A 27 -41.29 35.12 3.09
CA MET A 27 -42.75 35.12 3.03
C MET A 27 -43.37 34.71 4.38
N ILE A 28 -42.78 33.72 5.08
CA ILE A 28 -43.26 33.30 6.41
C ILE A 28 -42.94 34.37 7.48
N PHE A 29 -41.74 34.99 7.46
CA PHE A 29 -41.39 35.99 8.47
C PHE A 29 -42.00 37.38 8.23
N CYS A 30 -42.26 37.81 6.99
CA CYS A 30 -42.88 39.13 6.74
C CYS A 30 -44.39 39.17 7.02
N ASP A 31 -45.12 38.08 6.78
CA ASP A 31 -46.56 38.03 7.08
C ASP A 31 -46.83 37.77 8.57
N LEU A 32 -45.99 37.00 9.27
CA LEU A 32 -46.08 36.89 10.74
C LEU A 32 -45.66 38.19 11.46
N SER A 33 -44.68 38.95 10.94
CA SER A 33 -44.21 40.16 11.62
C SER A 33 -45.24 41.29 11.65
N LYS A 34 -46.13 41.37 10.66
CA LYS A 34 -47.15 42.45 10.58
C LYS A 34 -48.34 42.21 11.49
N GLN A 35 -48.74 40.95 11.73
CA GLN A 35 -49.79 40.61 12.69
C GLN A 35 -49.26 40.61 14.14
N PHE A 36 -47.99 40.25 14.37
CA PHE A 36 -47.38 40.33 15.71
C PHE A 36 -47.06 41.77 16.14
N LEU A 37 -46.69 42.68 15.23
CA LEU A 37 -46.41 44.06 15.61
C LEU A 37 -47.66 44.75 16.19
N PHE A 38 -48.83 44.59 15.57
CA PHE A 38 -50.06 45.24 16.01
C PHE A 38 -50.60 44.64 17.33
N PHE A 39 -50.41 43.32 17.54
CA PHE A 39 -50.77 42.65 18.79
C PHE A 39 -49.77 42.95 19.93
N SER A 40 -48.47 43.10 19.62
CA SER A 40 -47.44 43.45 20.62
C SER A 40 -47.53 44.90 21.09
N ILE A 41 -47.94 45.84 20.22
CA ILE A 41 -48.12 47.24 20.60
C ILE A 41 -49.34 47.37 21.53
N PHE A 42 -50.43 46.63 21.27
CA PHE A 42 -51.62 46.63 22.13
C PHE A 42 -51.38 45.92 23.48
N LEU A 43 -50.57 44.84 23.50
CA LEU A 43 -50.17 44.16 24.72
C LEU A 43 -49.14 44.95 25.54
N SER A 44 -48.25 45.71 24.88
CA SER A 44 -47.30 46.60 25.54
C SER A 44 -47.99 47.76 26.25
N TYR A 45 -49.09 48.29 25.71
CA TYR A 45 -49.86 49.35 26.35
C TYR A 45 -50.70 48.84 27.53
N PHE A 46 -51.12 47.57 27.51
CA PHE A 46 -51.84 46.94 28.62
C PHE A 46 -50.91 46.50 29.77
N LEU A 47 -49.64 46.19 29.47
CA LEU A 47 -48.64 45.80 30.48
C LEU A 47 -47.99 46.98 31.21
N ILE A 48 -48.05 48.21 30.66
CA ILE A 48 -47.51 49.42 31.31
C ILE A 48 -48.39 49.88 32.50
N LEU A 49 -49.59 49.33 32.68
CA LEU A 49 -50.50 49.70 33.77
C LEU A 49 -50.34 48.90 35.08
N PHE A 50 -49.41 47.93 35.15
CA PHE A 50 -49.08 47.23 36.38
C PHE A 50 -47.57 47.21 36.63
N SER A 51 -47.06 48.29 37.22
CA SER A 51 -45.74 48.29 37.87
C SER A 51 -45.88 48.99 39.21
N ILE A 52 -46.70 48.39 40.09
CA ILE A 52 -46.61 48.68 41.52
C ILE A 52 -45.43 47.88 42.05
N SER A 53 -44.33 48.61 42.27
CA SER A 53 -43.16 48.21 43.03
C SER A 53 -43.57 47.70 44.42
N SER A 54 -43.54 46.38 44.60
CA SER A 54 -43.57 45.73 45.91
C SER A 54 -42.22 45.05 46.10
N GLU A 55 -41.44 45.46 47.13
CA GLU A 55 -40.22 44.77 47.58
C GLU A 55 -40.55 43.31 47.89
N SER A 56 -40.45 42.43 46.90
CA SER A 56 -40.99 41.09 46.99
C SER A 56 -39.91 40.10 47.45
N VAL A 57 -39.76 40.04 48.77
CA VAL A 57 -38.83 39.14 49.45
C VAL A 57 -39.35 37.71 49.35
N GLN A 58 -38.53 36.80 48.83
CA GLN A 58 -38.90 35.39 48.65
C GLN A 58 -39.11 34.68 50.01
N LYS A 59 -40.27 34.06 50.22
CA LYS A 59 -40.56 33.29 51.45
C LYS A 59 -40.30 31.80 51.24
N ILE A 60 -39.38 31.24 52.00
CA ILE A 60 -38.98 29.83 51.90
C ILE A 60 -39.83 28.97 52.84
N GLN A 61 -40.44 27.90 52.31
CA GLN A 61 -41.32 27.01 53.07
C GLN A 61 -40.56 25.96 53.89
N SER A 62 -39.49 25.38 53.33
CA SER A 62 -38.64 24.39 53.98
C SER A 62 -37.20 24.55 53.49
N LEU A 63 -36.23 24.28 54.36
CA LEU A 63 -34.80 24.21 54.03
C LEU A 63 -34.28 22.76 54.00
N ASP A 64 -35.16 21.77 54.21
CA ASP A 64 -34.82 20.35 54.14
C ASP A 64 -34.64 19.87 52.69
N GLU A 65 -35.21 20.58 51.71
CA GLU A 65 -35.10 20.35 50.27
C GLU A 65 -34.28 21.47 49.59
N ILE A 66 -33.94 21.29 48.31
CA ILE A 66 -33.23 22.30 47.52
C ILE A 66 -34.25 23.32 46.98
N VAL A 67 -34.13 24.57 47.40
CA VAL A 67 -35.02 25.67 47.01
C VAL A 67 -34.32 26.57 45.99
N ASN A 68 -34.96 26.82 44.86
CA ASN A 68 -34.42 27.70 43.81
C ASN A 68 -34.47 29.18 44.26
N LEU A 69 -33.37 29.90 44.07
CA LEU A 69 -33.23 31.34 44.36
C LEU A 69 -33.23 32.22 43.10
N ASP A 70 -33.36 31.63 41.91
CA ASP A 70 -33.35 32.35 40.63
C ASP A 70 -34.42 33.46 40.58
N SER A 71 -34.17 34.48 39.75
CA SER A 71 -35.09 35.59 39.54
C SER A 71 -36.39 35.10 38.88
N THR A 72 -37.52 35.46 39.49
CA THR A 72 -38.87 35.22 38.94
C THR A 72 -39.62 36.55 38.85
N LYS A 73 -40.80 36.55 38.23
CA LYS A 73 -41.67 37.73 38.19
C LYS A 73 -42.07 38.24 39.58
N GLU A 74 -42.00 37.38 40.59
CA GLU A 74 -42.39 37.67 41.96
C GLU A 74 -41.22 37.97 42.88
N HIS A 75 -39.97 37.64 42.56
CA HIS A 75 -38.82 37.96 43.42
C HIS A 75 -37.52 37.96 42.61
N GLY A 76 -36.74 39.03 42.74
CA GLY A 76 -35.50 39.23 41.97
C GLY A 76 -34.24 39.18 42.83
N TRP A 77 -33.10 39.29 42.16
CA TRP A 77 -31.85 39.71 42.75
C TRP A 77 -31.67 41.21 42.50
N GLU A 78 -30.82 41.85 43.30
CA GLU A 78 -30.48 43.25 43.15
C GLU A 78 -28.97 43.39 42.93
N ILE A 79 -28.52 44.40 42.20
CA ILE A 79 -27.11 44.68 41.95
C ILE A 79 -26.79 46.16 42.22
N THR A 80 -25.59 46.43 42.73
CA THR A 80 -25.03 47.77 42.80
C THR A 80 -23.56 47.78 42.40
N LEU A 81 -23.16 48.84 41.70
CA LEU A 81 -21.78 49.10 41.29
C LEU A 81 -21.04 50.03 42.27
N GLN A 82 -21.76 50.60 43.24
CA GLN A 82 -21.19 51.50 44.23
C GLN A 82 -20.38 50.69 45.25
N LYS A 83 -19.23 51.22 45.68
CA LYS A 83 -18.46 50.61 46.77
C LYS A 83 -19.29 50.59 48.04
N MET A 84 -19.36 49.42 48.65
CA MET A 84 -20.24 49.11 49.74
C MET A 84 -19.52 48.15 50.67
N ASP A 85 -19.60 48.38 51.98
CA ASP A 85 -19.16 47.40 52.96
C ASP A 85 -20.30 46.40 53.25
N PRO A 86 -20.14 45.10 52.89
CA PRO A 86 -21.18 44.09 53.05
C PRO A 86 -21.66 43.92 54.49
N ILE A 87 -20.79 44.15 55.47
CA ILE A 87 -21.09 43.93 56.89
C ILE A 87 -21.98 45.06 57.42
N SER A 88 -21.56 46.32 57.25
CA SER A 88 -22.34 47.48 57.70
C SER A 88 -23.69 47.58 56.99
N PHE A 89 -23.75 47.25 55.70
CA PHE A 89 -25.02 47.25 54.97
C PHE A 89 -25.97 46.16 55.47
N SER A 90 -25.48 44.93 55.63
CA SER A 90 -26.32 43.81 56.12
C SER A 90 -26.91 44.16 57.48
N ASN A 91 -26.09 44.69 58.40
CA ASN A 91 -26.54 45.11 59.72
C ASN A 91 -27.54 46.28 59.69
N SER A 92 -27.35 47.26 58.81
CA SER A 92 -28.27 48.40 58.67
C SER A 92 -29.64 47.97 58.14
N TYR A 93 -29.65 47.14 57.10
CA TYR A 93 -30.88 46.59 56.51
C TYR A 93 -31.65 45.74 57.53
N LEU A 94 -30.94 44.86 58.25
CA LEU A 94 -31.51 43.98 59.27
C LEU A 94 -32.06 44.73 60.50
N LYS A 95 -31.62 45.98 60.74
CA LYS A 95 -32.15 46.88 61.79
C LYS A 95 -33.29 47.78 61.28
N GLY A 96 -33.73 47.63 60.03
CA GLY A 96 -34.77 48.45 59.42
C GLY A 96 -34.32 49.87 59.06
N GLN A 97 -33.01 50.15 59.10
CA GLN A 97 -32.46 51.44 58.69
C GLN A 97 -32.19 51.40 57.18
N LYS A 98 -33.05 52.05 56.37
CA LYS A 98 -32.78 52.24 54.94
C LYS A 98 -31.59 53.18 54.81
N ASN A 99 -30.47 52.68 54.30
CA ASN A 99 -29.27 53.48 54.05
C ASN A 99 -29.52 54.30 52.76
N PRO A 100 -29.74 55.62 52.82
CA PRO A 100 -30.25 56.39 51.67
C PRO A 100 -29.23 56.56 50.54
N ASN A 101 -27.96 56.21 50.76
CA ASN A 101 -26.86 56.46 49.83
C ASN A 101 -26.55 55.30 48.87
N ILE A 102 -27.18 54.12 49.02
CA ILE A 102 -26.90 52.95 48.16
C ILE A 102 -28.11 52.68 47.27
N GLN A 103 -27.93 52.84 45.96
CA GLN A 103 -28.94 52.53 44.95
C GLN A 103 -28.78 51.08 44.47
N LEU A 104 -29.86 50.31 44.58
CA LEU A 104 -29.94 48.91 44.16
C LEU A 104 -30.81 48.83 42.91
N GLU A 105 -30.27 48.23 41.85
CA GLU A 105 -30.96 47.98 40.60
C GLU A 105 -31.46 46.54 40.54
N ALA A 106 -32.60 46.28 39.89
CA ALA A 106 -33.09 44.93 39.69
C ALA A 106 -32.15 44.16 38.75
N TYR A 107 -31.86 42.90 39.09
CA TYR A 107 -30.96 42.03 38.34
C TYR A 107 -31.56 40.63 38.17
N GLU A 108 -31.55 40.16 36.93
CA GLU A 108 -32.04 38.84 36.56
C GLU A 108 -30.92 37.80 36.68
N VAL A 109 -31.08 36.86 37.62
CA VAL A 109 -30.15 35.77 37.88
C VAL A 109 -30.86 34.44 37.59
N PRO A 110 -30.23 33.48 36.90
CA PRO A 110 -28.92 33.56 36.27
C PRO A 110 -28.96 34.46 35.02
N GLY A 111 -27.89 35.21 34.79
CA GLY A 111 -27.79 36.16 33.68
C GLY A 111 -26.57 37.05 33.80
N VAL A 112 -26.19 37.77 32.75
CA VAL A 112 -25.04 38.68 32.79
C VAL A 112 -25.51 40.12 32.88
N TYR A 113 -24.95 40.88 33.83
CA TYR A 113 -25.12 42.32 33.89
C TYR A 113 -24.03 42.99 33.04
N ILE A 114 -24.45 43.75 32.03
CA ILE A 114 -23.53 44.47 31.15
C ILE A 114 -23.16 45.79 31.83
N LEU A 115 -21.87 45.98 32.07
CA LEU A 115 -21.37 47.18 32.73
C LEU A 115 -21.46 48.41 31.81
N PRO A 116 -21.96 49.56 32.31
CA PRO A 116 -22.01 50.81 31.56
C PRO A 116 -20.61 51.43 31.37
N GLU A 117 -19.70 51.23 32.33
CA GLU A 117 -18.31 51.68 32.27
C GLU A 117 -17.32 50.52 32.45
N GLU A 118 -16.25 50.50 31.64
CA GLU A 118 -15.23 49.45 31.71
C GLU A 118 -14.34 49.52 32.97
N SER A 119 -14.26 50.70 33.59
CA SER A 119 -13.46 51.01 34.80
C SER A 119 -13.91 50.23 36.04
N VAL A 120 -15.19 49.83 36.10
CA VAL A 120 -15.78 49.14 37.25
C VAL A 120 -15.27 47.69 37.31
N GLN A 121 -14.51 47.36 38.34
CA GLN A 121 -13.93 46.02 38.52
C GLN A 121 -14.74 45.10 39.44
N THR A 122 -15.56 45.69 40.33
CA THR A 122 -16.29 44.98 41.38
C THR A 122 -17.75 45.40 41.40
N ALA A 123 -18.65 44.46 41.63
CA ALA A 123 -20.07 44.72 41.86
C ALA A 123 -20.57 43.93 43.07
N PHE A 124 -21.63 44.41 43.70
CA PHE A 124 -22.28 43.76 44.83
C PHE A 124 -23.66 43.28 44.41
N ILE A 125 -23.91 41.98 44.57
CA ILE A 125 -25.18 41.33 44.25
C ILE A 125 -25.88 40.95 45.56
N VAL A 126 -27.16 41.28 45.66
CA VAL A 126 -27.95 41.14 46.90
C VAL A 126 -29.18 40.27 46.65
N LYS A 127 -29.43 39.33 47.56
CA LYS A 127 -30.69 38.57 47.66
C LYS A 127 -31.27 38.66 49.05
N LYS A 128 -32.57 38.87 49.12
CA LYS A 128 -33.36 38.92 50.35
C LYS A 128 -34.31 37.71 50.37
N PHE A 129 -34.39 37.01 51.49
CA PHE A 129 -35.35 35.91 51.67
C PHE A 129 -35.82 35.77 53.12
N ILE A 130 -36.99 35.19 53.35
CA ILE A 130 -37.50 34.86 54.69
C ILE A 130 -37.35 33.36 54.90
N ALA A 131 -36.61 32.97 55.94
CA ALA A 131 -36.37 31.57 56.29
C ALA A 131 -37.55 30.96 57.06
N PRO A 132 -37.81 29.64 56.97
CA PRO A 132 -38.80 28.96 57.81
C PRO A 132 -38.42 28.99 59.29
N LYS A 133 -39.39 28.76 60.18
CA LYS A 133 -39.15 28.80 61.64
C LYS A 133 -38.26 27.63 62.11
N ASN A 134 -38.49 26.42 61.57
CA ASN A 134 -37.76 25.20 61.93
C ASN A 134 -37.49 24.34 60.68
N TRP A 135 -36.42 23.54 60.70
CA TRP A 135 -36.07 22.52 59.70
C TRP A 135 -35.31 21.37 60.38
N LYS A 136 -35.16 20.22 59.70
CA LYS A 136 -34.52 19.01 60.24
C LYS A 136 -33.06 18.83 59.79
N SER A 137 -32.69 19.45 58.67
CA SER A 137 -31.36 19.39 58.07
C SER A 137 -30.24 19.79 59.06
N SER A 138 -29.20 18.95 59.15
CA SER A 138 -28.04 19.14 60.04
C SER A 138 -27.03 20.20 59.57
N GLY A 139 -27.14 20.65 58.31
CA GLY A 139 -26.27 21.67 57.73
C GLY A 139 -26.83 22.21 56.41
N LEU A 140 -26.68 23.51 56.20
CA LEU A 140 -27.24 24.21 55.03
C LEU A 140 -26.12 24.73 54.13
N ALA A 141 -26.41 24.88 52.84
CA ALA A 141 -25.50 25.50 51.90
C ALA A 141 -26.25 26.38 50.91
N VAL A 142 -25.53 27.34 50.31
CA VAL A 142 -25.99 28.13 49.18
C VAL A 142 -25.17 27.79 47.94
N ARG A 143 -25.86 27.58 46.81
CA ARG A 143 -25.30 27.40 45.48
C ARG A 143 -25.51 28.69 44.69
N LEU A 144 -24.45 29.23 44.10
CA LEU A 144 -24.48 30.54 43.41
C LEU A 144 -24.13 30.46 41.93
N GLY A 145 -24.17 29.26 41.34
CA GLY A 145 -23.76 29.04 39.95
C GLY A 145 -22.31 29.46 39.68
N THR A 146 -22.02 29.86 38.44
CA THR A 146 -20.71 30.40 38.04
C THR A 146 -20.71 31.93 38.07
N LEU A 147 -19.76 32.53 38.78
CA LEU A 147 -19.56 33.98 38.83
C LEU A 147 -18.38 34.41 37.96
N THR A 148 -18.37 35.69 37.55
CA THR A 148 -17.43 36.24 36.56
C THR A 148 -15.93 36.09 36.82
N ASP A 149 -15.48 35.86 38.06
CA ASP A 149 -14.19 35.21 38.36
C ASP A 149 -14.04 34.90 39.84
N LYS A 150 -14.10 35.95 40.67
CA LYS A 150 -13.79 35.91 42.12
C LYS A 150 -14.93 36.47 42.92
N ASP A 151 -15.12 35.92 44.11
CA ASP A 151 -16.24 36.31 44.94
C ASP A 151 -15.99 36.14 46.44
N LYS A 152 -16.65 37.01 47.22
CA LYS A 152 -16.81 36.88 48.67
C LYS A 152 -18.29 36.96 48.99
N THR A 153 -18.80 35.93 49.65
CA THR A 153 -20.22 35.80 49.95
C THR A 153 -20.47 35.95 51.44
N TYR A 154 -21.38 36.86 51.79
CA TYR A 154 -21.76 37.18 53.15
C TYR A 154 -23.24 36.87 53.36
N LEU A 155 -23.57 36.23 54.49
CA LEU A 155 -24.93 36.03 54.95
C LEU A 155 -25.11 36.78 56.27
N ASN A 156 -26.09 37.68 56.33
CA ASN A 156 -26.38 38.49 57.51
C ASN A 156 -25.14 39.22 58.07
N GLY A 157 -24.24 39.66 57.20
CA GLY A 157 -22.99 40.36 57.56
C GLY A 157 -21.83 39.45 58.01
N THR A 158 -21.98 38.12 57.99
CA THR A 158 -20.90 37.16 58.26
C THR A 158 -20.42 36.53 56.96
N LEU A 159 -19.11 36.45 56.74
CA LEU A 159 -18.52 35.79 55.57
C LEU A 159 -18.77 34.27 55.66
N ILE A 160 -19.44 33.71 54.65
CA ILE A 160 -19.74 32.26 54.57
C ILE A 160 -18.84 31.52 53.57
N GLY A 161 -18.19 32.25 52.67
CA GLY A 161 -17.26 31.65 51.73
C GLY A 161 -16.62 32.66 50.79
N GLU A 162 -15.48 32.27 50.25
CA GLU A 162 -14.72 33.04 49.26
C GLU A 162 -14.15 32.10 48.21
N THR A 163 -14.02 32.58 46.98
CA THR A 163 -13.28 31.90 45.93
C THR A 163 -12.37 32.88 45.20
N GLY A 164 -11.08 32.56 45.24
CA GLY A 164 -10.03 33.34 44.62
C GLY A 164 -9.57 34.54 45.45
N ASP A 165 -8.40 35.07 45.08
CA ASP A 165 -7.78 36.23 45.71
C ASP A 165 -8.23 37.51 45.01
N MET A 166 -8.98 38.33 45.75
CA MET A 166 -9.47 39.64 45.32
C MET A 166 -8.36 40.60 44.90
N ASN A 167 -7.12 40.41 45.35
CA ASN A 167 -5.97 41.25 44.98
C ASN A 167 -5.27 40.76 43.71
N SER A 168 -5.41 39.48 43.37
CA SER A 168 -4.78 38.91 42.18
C SER A 168 -5.34 39.51 40.88
N THR A 169 -4.48 39.66 39.88
CA THR A 169 -4.81 40.07 38.50
C THR A 169 -5.06 38.89 37.57
N LEU A 170 -4.66 37.68 37.99
CA LEU A 170 -4.85 36.46 37.20
C LEU A 170 -6.25 35.87 37.41
N PRO A 171 -6.81 35.19 36.39
CA PRO A 171 -8.09 34.54 36.50
C PRO A 171 -7.97 33.28 37.35
N GLN A 172 -9.00 32.93 38.11
CA GLN A 172 -8.93 31.81 39.06
C GLN A 172 -10.13 30.88 39.03
N ALA A 173 -11.35 31.37 38.74
CA ALA A 173 -12.54 30.54 38.93
C ALA A 173 -13.78 31.00 38.16
N TYR A 174 -13.63 31.69 37.02
CA TYR A 174 -14.79 32.18 36.24
C TYR A 174 -15.72 31.10 35.67
N ASP A 175 -15.34 29.81 35.71
CA ASP A 175 -16.22 28.69 35.30
C ASP A 175 -16.50 27.66 36.40
N LYS A 176 -16.20 28.00 37.66
CA LYS A 176 -16.45 27.16 38.83
C LYS A 176 -17.84 27.41 39.41
N ILE A 177 -18.58 26.34 39.70
CA ILE A 177 -19.84 26.44 40.44
C ILE A 177 -19.52 26.68 41.92
N ARG A 178 -20.13 27.70 42.52
CA ARG A 178 -19.94 28.01 43.94
C ARG A 178 -20.97 27.31 44.81
N ILE A 179 -20.46 26.63 45.84
CA ILE A 179 -21.26 26.07 46.93
C ILE A 179 -20.57 26.46 48.23
N TYR A 180 -21.24 27.26 49.06
CA TYR A 180 -20.74 27.68 50.36
C TYR A 180 -21.61 27.11 51.46
N GLN A 181 -20.98 26.49 52.46
CA GLN A 181 -21.68 26.00 53.64
C GLN A 181 -22.05 27.16 54.55
N ILE A 182 -23.26 27.12 55.09
CA ILE A 182 -23.79 28.11 56.00
C ILE A 182 -23.54 27.62 57.43
N PRO A 183 -22.78 28.37 58.26
CA PRO A 183 -22.59 28.02 59.66
C PRO A 183 -23.90 27.89 60.43
N ASN A 184 -23.95 26.91 61.35
CA ASN A 184 -25.13 26.68 62.18
C ASN A 184 -25.44 27.92 63.04
N GLY A 185 -26.71 28.33 63.06
CA GLY A 185 -27.18 29.49 63.83
C GLY A 185 -27.04 30.85 63.13
N LEU A 186 -26.46 30.91 61.92
CA LEU A 186 -26.33 32.17 61.17
C LEU A 186 -27.64 32.62 60.50
N ILE A 187 -28.55 31.68 60.22
CA ILE A 187 -29.87 31.97 59.66
C ILE A 187 -30.79 32.50 60.76
N ARG A 188 -31.50 33.59 60.47
CA ARG A 188 -32.54 34.16 61.32
C ARG A 188 -33.87 33.45 61.06
N ASN A 189 -34.29 32.60 61.98
CA ASN A 189 -35.47 31.74 61.83
C ASN A 189 -36.77 32.54 61.79
N GLY A 190 -37.58 32.35 60.75
CA GLY A 190 -38.87 33.05 60.59
C GLY A 190 -38.74 34.55 60.27
N GLU A 191 -37.52 35.06 60.08
CA GLU A 191 -37.22 36.47 59.83
C GLU A 191 -36.54 36.66 58.47
N THR A 192 -36.38 37.93 58.07
CA THR A 192 -35.67 38.29 56.85
C THR A 192 -34.16 38.06 57.00
N ASN A 193 -33.60 37.39 56.01
CA ASN A 193 -32.17 37.13 55.84
C ASN A 193 -31.70 37.85 54.56
N ILE A 194 -30.44 38.28 54.58
CA ILE A 194 -29.81 38.98 53.45
C ILE A 194 -28.51 38.31 53.07
N LEU A 195 -28.39 38.01 51.78
CA LEU A 195 -27.19 37.46 51.16
C LEU A 195 -26.57 38.57 50.29
N VAL A 196 -25.30 38.88 50.54
CA VAL A 196 -24.54 39.89 49.80
C VAL A 196 -23.31 39.22 49.20
N ILE A 197 -23.12 39.35 47.90
CA ILE A 197 -22.04 38.75 47.14
C ILE A 197 -21.22 39.88 46.53
N GLU A 198 -19.98 40.03 46.99
CA GLU A 198 -18.98 40.87 46.34
C GLU A 198 -18.36 40.06 45.20
N VAL A 199 -18.48 40.54 43.97
CA VAL A 199 -17.97 39.87 42.77
C VAL A 199 -16.94 40.76 42.10
N LYS A 200 -15.79 40.19 41.73
CA LYS A 200 -14.77 40.85 40.92
C LYS A 200 -14.70 40.17 39.55
N LYS A 201 -14.81 40.97 38.49
CA LYS A 201 -14.76 40.47 37.11
C LYS A 201 -13.32 40.18 36.68
N TYR A 202 -13.17 39.30 35.69
CA TYR A 202 -11.92 39.15 34.93
C TYR A 202 -12.06 39.69 33.51
N PHE A 203 -13.12 39.30 32.79
CA PHE A 203 -13.35 39.75 31.42
C PHE A 203 -13.98 41.14 31.35
N GLN A 204 -13.80 41.81 30.21
CA GLN A 204 -14.34 43.16 29.98
C GLN A 204 -15.86 43.14 29.77
N LYS A 205 -16.54 44.15 30.31
CA LYS A 205 -17.99 44.48 30.17
C LYS A 205 -19.04 43.57 30.81
N GLU A 206 -18.69 42.44 31.43
CA GLU A 206 -19.67 41.49 31.99
C GLU A 206 -19.40 41.25 33.49
N ILE A 207 -20.45 41.29 34.33
CA ILE A 207 -20.38 40.96 35.77
C ILE A 207 -21.64 40.22 36.24
N GLY A 208 -21.46 39.34 37.24
CA GLY A 208 -22.55 38.68 37.95
C GLY A 208 -22.54 37.15 37.95
N ILE A 209 -23.72 36.56 38.10
CA ILE A 209 -23.98 35.10 38.18
C ILE A 209 -24.42 34.61 36.80
N GLU A 210 -23.47 34.18 35.97
CA GLU A 210 -23.67 33.99 34.54
C GLU A 210 -24.49 32.73 34.20
N GLN A 211 -24.15 31.60 34.81
CA GLN A 211 -24.67 30.28 34.44
C GLN A 211 -24.90 29.40 35.66
N ASP A 212 -25.67 28.33 35.46
CA ASP A 212 -26.14 27.41 36.49
C ASP A 212 -27.15 28.06 37.46
N LYS A 213 -27.95 27.24 38.16
CA LYS A 213 -29.01 27.72 39.05
C LYS A 213 -28.45 28.23 40.38
N THR A 214 -29.14 29.19 40.98
CA THR A 214 -28.93 29.59 42.37
C THR A 214 -29.87 28.83 43.29
N ALA A 215 -29.39 28.33 44.42
CA ALA A 215 -30.23 27.53 45.32
C ALA A 215 -29.77 27.59 46.77
N ILE A 216 -30.67 27.31 47.70
CA ILE A 216 -30.38 27.15 49.14
C ILE A 216 -31.11 25.93 49.68
N GLY A 217 -30.51 25.24 50.64
CA GLY A 217 -31.12 24.06 51.26
C GLY A 217 -30.10 23.18 51.97
N ASN A 218 -30.48 21.93 52.21
CA ASN A 218 -29.62 20.92 52.82
C ASN A 218 -28.28 20.78 52.06
N SER A 219 -27.17 20.96 52.77
CA SER A 219 -25.83 20.95 52.17
C SER A 219 -25.50 19.61 51.50
N LEU A 220 -25.94 18.48 52.07
CA LEU A 220 -25.66 17.15 51.51
C LEU A 220 -26.44 16.94 50.21
N LEU A 221 -27.67 17.42 50.11
CA LEU A 221 -28.47 17.30 48.88
C LEU A 221 -27.88 18.14 47.75
N ILE A 222 -27.48 19.38 48.03
CA ILE A 222 -26.86 20.27 47.03
C ILE A 222 -25.55 19.68 46.51
N GLN A 223 -24.69 19.15 47.40
CA GLN A 223 -23.45 18.49 46.99
C GLN A 223 -23.73 17.20 46.21
N LYS A 224 -24.70 16.39 46.64
CA LYS A 224 -25.10 15.16 45.95
C LYS A 224 -25.57 15.45 44.52
N GLU A 225 -26.42 16.44 44.30
CA GLU A 225 -26.91 16.81 42.97
C GLU A 225 -25.77 17.23 42.02
N LEU A 226 -24.80 18.01 42.53
CA LEU A 226 -23.62 18.39 41.76
C LEU A 226 -22.78 17.15 41.41
N LEU A 227 -22.44 16.32 42.41
CA LEU A 227 -21.61 15.13 42.21
C LEU A 227 -22.26 14.11 41.27
N GLU A 228 -23.56 13.86 41.38
CA GLU A 228 -24.28 12.96 40.47
C GLU A 228 -24.19 13.45 39.02
N THR A 229 -24.40 14.75 38.79
CA THR A 229 -24.31 15.36 37.45
C THR A 229 -22.89 15.26 36.88
N GLU A 230 -21.87 15.53 37.68
CA GLU A 230 -20.47 15.51 37.23
C GLU A 230 -19.92 14.08 37.07
N TYR A 231 -20.36 13.12 37.90
CA TYR A 231 -19.99 11.71 37.78
C TYR A 231 -20.62 11.03 36.57
N ILE A 232 -21.86 11.38 36.20
CA ILE A 232 -22.44 10.91 34.92
C ILE A 232 -21.58 11.36 33.75
N LYS A 233 -21.09 12.60 33.75
CA LYS A 233 -20.17 13.09 32.71
C LYS A 233 -18.88 12.29 32.71
N ILE A 234 -18.26 12.03 33.87
CA ILE A 234 -17.04 11.22 33.96
C ILE A 234 -17.25 9.79 33.46
N LEU A 235 -18.38 9.15 33.79
CA LEU A 235 -18.73 7.83 33.29
C LEU A 235 -18.76 7.80 31.75
N LEU A 236 -19.34 8.83 31.12
CA LEU A 236 -19.31 8.98 29.66
C LEU A 236 -17.88 9.15 29.13
N LEU A 237 -17.02 9.90 29.84
CA LEU A 237 -15.61 10.05 29.45
C LEU A 237 -14.84 8.72 29.48
N ILE A 238 -15.17 7.81 30.41
CA ILE A 238 -14.58 6.46 30.46
C ILE A 238 -14.94 5.65 29.21
N ILE A 239 -16.18 5.79 28.70
CA ILE A 239 -16.59 5.14 27.46
C ILE A 239 -15.81 5.74 26.28
N TYR A 240 -15.72 7.08 26.22
CA TYR A 240 -15.04 7.77 25.12
C TYR A 240 -13.54 7.48 25.09
N ILE A 241 -12.86 7.45 26.25
CA ILE A 241 -11.43 7.15 26.30
C ILE A 241 -11.15 5.70 25.86
N THR A 242 -12.03 4.75 26.22
CA THR A 242 -11.93 3.36 25.77
C THR A 242 -11.99 3.27 24.25
N VAL A 243 -12.93 3.99 23.62
CA VAL A 243 -13.03 4.08 22.16
C VAL A 243 -11.80 4.74 21.55
N GLY A 244 -11.33 5.85 22.11
CA GLY A 244 -10.14 6.57 21.63
C GLY A 244 -8.89 5.70 21.67
N VAL A 245 -8.64 5.02 22.79
CA VAL A 245 -7.50 4.10 22.96
C VAL A 245 -7.61 2.92 22.01
N TYR A 246 -8.79 2.33 21.83
CA TYR A 246 -9.02 1.23 20.91
C TYR A 246 -8.61 1.59 19.47
N PHE A 247 -9.01 2.76 18.97
CA PHE A 247 -8.65 3.17 17.61
C PHE A 247 -7.17 3.57 17.47
N LEU A 248 -6.55 4.12 18.52
CA LEU A 248 -5.10 4.31 18.53
C LEU A 248 -4.36 2.97 18.50
N PHE A 249 -4.83 1.97 19.25
CA PHE A 249 -4.28 0.61 19.22
C PHE A 249 -4.39 -0.01 17.82
N LEU A 250 -5.53 0.12 17.15
CA LEU A 250 -5.70 -0.34 15.76
C LEU A 250 -4.71 0.36 14.80
N TYR A 251 -4.47 1.66 14.98
CA TYR A 251 -3.47 2.37 14.19
C TYR A 251 -2.04 1.85 14.42
N PHE A 252 -1.67 1.58 15.69
CA PHE A 252 -0.34 1.03 15.98
C PHE A 252 -0.13 -0.34 15.35
N ARG A 253 -1.17 -1.17 15.32
CA ARG A 253 -1.13 -2.49 14.68
C ARG A 253 -1.17 -2.42 13.16
N ARG A 254 -1.89 -1.45 12.58
CA ARG A 254 -2.04 -1.27 11.14
C ARG A 254 -1.87 0.20 10.73
N ARG A 255 -0.62 0.60 10.49
CA ARG A 255 -0.25 1.98 10.14
C ARG A 255 -0.75 2.45 8.75
N THR A 256 -1.27 1.53 7.93
CA THR A 256 -1.89 1.89 6.64
C THR A 256 -3.16 2.71 6.83
N ASP A 257 -3.92 2.42 7.89
CA ASP A 257 -5.26 2.96 8.11
C ASP A 257 -5.15 4.24 8.96
N ARG A 258 -4.59 5.28 8.34
CA ARG A 258 -4.27 6.55 9.02
C ARG A 258 -5.50 7.26 9.59
N GLU A 259 -6.70 7.01 9.07
CA GLU A 259 -7.96 7.50 9.64
C GLU A 259 -8.14 7.11 11.11
N ASN A 260 -7.64 5.94 11.53
CA ASN A 260 -7.71 5.47 12.92
C ASN A 260 -6.90 6.36 13.85
N LEU A 261 -5.76 6.90 13.39
CA LEU A 261 -4.94 7.85 14.15
C LEU A 261 -5.68 9.16 14.40
N TYR A 262 -6.24 9.75 13.36
CA TYR A 262 -6.93 11.04 13.48
C TYR A 262 -8.19 10.92 14.32
N TYR A 263 -8.95 9.82 14.17
CA TYR A 263 -10.12 9.57 15.00
C TYR A 263 -9.75 9.29 16.46
N GLY A 264 -8.74 8.45 16.70
CA GLY A 264 -8.25 8.17 18.05
C GLY A 264 -7.75 9.42 18.76
N LEU A 265 -6.91 10.23 18.11
CA LEU A 265 -6.43 11.51 18.66
C LEU A 265 -7.59 12.49 18.89
N PHE A 266 -8.53 12.60 17.95
CA PHE A 266 -9.71 13.44 18.11
C PHE A 266 -10.51 13.03 19.36
N THR A 267 -10.78 11.75 19.55
CA THR A 267 -11.57 11.25 20.68
C THR A 267 -10.84 11.43 22.00
N ILE A 268 -9.51 11.23 22.06
CA ILE A 268 -8.72 11.49 23.27
C ILE A 268 -8.68 12.98 23.62
N LEU A 269 -8.46 13.84 22.63
CA LEU A 269 -8.52 15.29 22.84
C LEU A 269 -9.92 15.74 23.25
N LEU A 270 -10.97 15.10 22.72
CA LEU A 270 -12.34 15.38 23.10
C LEU A 270 -12.61 15.01 24.56
N VAL A 271 -12.12 13.86 25.01
CA VAL A 271 -12.18 13.47 26.42
C VAL A 271 -11.47 14.49 27.30
N LEU A 272 -10.26 14.89 26.92
CA LEU A 272 -9.48 15.88 27.67
C LEU A 272 -10.21 17.22 27.74
N TYR A 273 -10.78 17.70 26.62
CA TYR A 273 -11.56 18.93 26.58
C TYR A 273 -12.78 18.86 27.52
N GLN A 274 -13.53 17.76 27.47
CA GLN A 274 -14.73 17.62 28.30
C GLN A 274 -14.40 17.44 29.78
N PHE A 275 -13.28 16.81 30.10
CA PHE A 275 -12.77 16.75 31.47
C PHE A 275 -12.40 18.15 31.99
N LEU A 276 -11.71 18.97 31.18
CA LEU A 276 -11.38 20.36 31.53
C LEU A 276 -12.61 21.26 31.68
N ARG A 277 -13.79 20.82 31.24
CA ARG A 277 -15.08 21.50 31.43
C ARG A 277 -15.88 20.98 32.64
N ASN A 278 -15.46 19.86 33.22
CA ASN A 278 -16.09 19.25 34.41
C ASN A 278 -15.65 19.99 35.69
N GLN A 279 -16.51 20.04 36.70
CA GLN A 279 -16.20 20.77 37.95
C GLN A 279 -15.18 20.05 38.83
N THR A 280 -15.07 18.72 38.73
CA THR A 280 -14.08 17.92 39.50
C THR A 280 -12.63 18.27 39.19
N LYS A 281 -12.35 19.00 38.09
CA LYS A 281 -11.00 19.51 37.78
C LYS A 281 -10.41 20.38 38.89
N TYR A 282 -11.26 21.05 39.66
CA TYR A 282 -10.82 21.92 40.76
C TYR A 282 -10.26 21.15 41.96
N ASP A 283 -10.50 19.84 42.04
CA ASP A 283 -9.99 18.98 43.11
C ASP A 283 -8.55 18.48 42.84
N LEU A 284 -7.99 18.74 41.64
CA LEU A 284 -6.65 18.29 41.24
C LEU A 284 -5.51 19.14 41.82
N GLY A 285 -5.80 20.31 42.38
CA GLY A 285 -4.78 21.24 42.90
C GLY A 285 -3.94 21.94 41.81
N ILE A 286 -4.31 21.82 40.54
CA ILE A 286 -3.66 22.53 39.42
C ILE A 286 -4.19 23.96 39.36
N GLU A 287 -3.31 24.95 39.15
CA GLU A 287 -3.76 26.33 38.98
C GLU A 287 -4.64 26.50 37.74
N PHE A 288 -5.69 27.30 37.88
CA PHE A 288 -6.71 27.52 36.85
C PHE A 288 -6.16 27.99 35.50
N ILE A 289 -5.12 28.82 35.52
CA ILE A 289 -4.50 29.35 34.31
C ILE A 289 -3.93 28.26 33.39
N TYR A 290 -3.29 27.23 33.96
CA TYR A 290 -2.72 26.13 33.19
C TYR A 290 -3.81 25.21 32.64
N MET A 291 -4.88 24.97 33.42
CA MET A 291 -6.04 24.22 32.95
C MET A 291 -6.70 24.93 31.76
N LYS A 292 -6.86 26.25 31.82
CA LYS A 292 -7.41 27.04 30.71
C LYS A 292 -6.51 27.08 29.50
N LYS A 293 -5.20 27.24 29.70
CA LYS A 293 -4.22 27.16 28.61
C LYS A 293 -4.31 25.84 27.86
N LEU A 294 -4.39 24.73 28.59
CA LEU A 294 -4.58 23.40 28.01
C LEU A 294 -5.92 23.29 27.27
N GLU A 295 -7.01 23.82 27.85
CA GLU A 295 -8.35 23.82 27.23
C GLU A 295 -8.34 24.47 25.84
N TYR A 296 -7.73 25.66 25.69
CA TYR A 296 -7.64 26.36 24.40
C TYR A 296 -6.74 25.65 23.38
N ILE A 297 -5.64 25.03 23.81
CA ILE A 297 -4.75 24.24 22.92
C ILE A 297 -5.51 23.03 22.38
N VAL A 298 -6.20 22.29 23.25
CA VAL A 298 -6.99 21.11 22.87
C VAL A 298 -8.09 21.53 21.89
N LEU A 299 -8.79 22.63 22.20
CA LEU A 299 -9.87 23.17 21.38
C LEU A 299 -9.40 23.57 19.97
N ALA A 300 -8.17 24.09 19.83
CA ALA A 300 -7.59 24.38 18.53
C ALA A 300 -7.45 23.11 17.66
N PHE A 301 -7.08 21.97 18.22
CA PHE A 301 -6.85 20.75 17.44
C PHE A 301 -8.10 19.91 17.15
N LEU A 302 -9.18 20.06 17.91
CA LEU A 302 -10.38 19.21 17.78
C LEU A 302 -10.98 19.22 16.36
N VAL A 303 -11.33 20.40 15.85
CA VAL A 303 -12.00 20.52 14.54
C VAL A 303 -11.07 20.12 13.38
N PRO A 304 -9.79 20.57 13.33
CA PRO A 304 -8.85 20.12 12.30
C PRO A 304 -8.61 18.61 12.26
N LEU A 305 -8.51 17.95 13.42
CA LEU A 305 -8.36 16.49 13.49
C LEU A 305 -9.59 15.78 12.92
N PHE A 306 -10.80 16.25 13.28
CA PHE A 306 -12.03 15.67 12.75
C PHE A 306 -12.15 15.86 11.23
N THR A 307 -11.86 17.04 10.70
CA THR A 307 -11.88 17.26 9.24
C THR A 307 -10.86 16.38 8.51
N ASN A 308 -9.66 16.21 9.08
CA ASN A 308 -8.66 15.33 8.49
C ASN A 308 -9.03 13.85 8.59
N PHE A 309 -9.75 13.42 9.63
CA PHE A 309 -10.35 12.10 9.70
C PHE A 309 -11.32 11.86 8.53
N ILE A 310 -12.29 12.77 8.32
CA ILE A 310 -13.26 12.66 7.21
C ILE A 310 -12.56 12.64 5.84
N ARG A 311 -11.54 13.49 5.67
CA ARG A 311 -10.73 13.53 4.45
C ARG A 311 -10.09 12.18 4.15
N LEU A 312 -9.43 11.58 5.14
CA LEU A 312 -8.72 10.31 4.98
C LEU A 312 -9.69 9.15 4.79
N TYR A 313 -10.78 9.10 5.57
CA TYR A 313 -11.79 8.06 5.47
C TYR A 313 -12.38 7.95 4.06
N PHE A 314 -12.80 9.09 3.48
CA PHE A 314 -13.35 9.15 2.12
C PHE A 314 -12.30 9.37 1.02
N LYS A 315 -11.01 9.26 1.34
CA LYS A 315 -9.87 9.38 0.41
C LYS A 315 -9.86 10.67 -0.42
N TYR A 316 -10.25 11.80 0.16
CA TYR A 316 -10.18 13.11 -0.49
C TYR A 316 -8.75 13.68 -0.49
N PRO A 317 -8.31 14.34 -1.58
CA PRO A 317 -7.00 14.97 -1.63
C PRO A 317 -6.92 16.20 -0.72
N LYS A 318 -5.72 16.47 -0.17
CA LYS A 318 -5.49 17.64 0.69
C LYS A 318 -5.38 18.92 -0.15
N LYS A 319 -6.46 19.72 -0.18
CA LYS A 319 -6.50 21.02 -0.86
C LYS A 319 -5.58 22.05 -0.19
N ALA A 320 -5.12 23.04 -0.95
CA ALA A 320 -4.26 24.12 -0.43
C ALA A 320 -4.92 24.90 0.73
N ILE A 321 -6.22 25.19 0.62
CA ILE A 321 -7.00 25.86 1.68
C ILE A 321 -6.89 25.10 3.01
N LEU A 322 -7.01 23.77 2.99
CA LEU A 322 -6.92 22.96 4.20
C LEU A 322 -5.50 22.94 4.77
N LYS A 323 -4.45 23.00 3.93
CA LYS A 323 -3.06 23.13 4.42
C LYS A 323 -2.84 24.46 5.14
N VAL A 324 -3.37 25.56 4.58
CA VAL A 324 -3.27 26.90 5.18
C VAL A 324 -4.03 26.93 6.51
N LEU A 325 -5.24 26.37 6.56
CA LEU A 325 -6.02 26.26 7.79
C LEU A 325 -5.34 25.39 8.85
N ASP A 326 -4.81 24.21 8.48
CA ASP A 326 -4.11 23.36 9.46
C ASP A 326 -2.89 24.10 10.03
N SER A 327 -2.16 24.84 9.18
CA SER A 327 -0.96 25.59 9.59
C SER A 327 -1.31 26.77 10.51
N SER A 328 -2.38 27.52 10.21
CA SER A 328 -2.80 28.64 11.06
C SER A 328 -3.23 28.16 12.45
N TYR A 329 -3.86 26.98 12.54
CA TYR A 329 -4.28 26.39 13.81
C TYR A 329 -3.12 25.87 14.65
N VAL A 330 -2.06 25.35 14.00
CA VAL A 330 -0.79 25.06 14.70
C VAL A 330 -0.18 26.34 15.25
N CYS A 331 -0.19 27.44 14.48
CA CYS A 331 0.27 28.74 14.97
C CYS A 331 -0.57 29.26 16.15
N PHE A 332 -1.89 29.09 16.14
CA PHE A 332 -2.75 29.44 17.28
C PHE A 332 -2.43 28.61 18.52
N ALA A 333 -2.23 27.30 18.37
CA ALA A 333 -1.84 26.43 19.48
C ALA A 333 -0.46 26.81 20.06
N LEU A 334 0.52 27.14 19.20
CA LEU A 334 1.82 27.66 19.64
C LEU A 334 1.70 29.00 20.35
N PHE A 335 0.86 29.91 19.85
CA PHE A 335 0.59 31.18 20.52
C PHE A 335 -0.02 30.97 21.90
N TYR A 336 -1.00 30.08 22.04
CA TYR A 336 -1.59 29.74 23.34
C TYR A 336 -0.56 29.11 24.28
N PHE A 337 0.39 28.33 23.75
CA PHE A 337 1.47 27.75 24.54
C PHE A 337 2.49 28.79 25.04
N VAL A 338 2.78 29.84 24.27
CA VAL A 338 3.77 30.88 24.65
C VAL A 338 3.15 31.99 25.49
N SER A 339 1.95 32.45 25.13
CA SER A 339 1.25 33.49 25.90
C SER A 339 0.85 32.95 27.28
N ASN A 340 0.72 33.85 28.26
CA ASN A 340 0.24 33.57 29.62
C ASN A 340 -0.99 34.46 29.97
N ASN A 341 -1.58 35.15 29.01
CA ASN A 341 -2.73 36.02 29.25
C ASN A 341 -4.02 35.40 28.65
N VAL A 342 -4.98 35.10 29.52
CA VAL A 342 -6.26 34.47 29.15
C VAL A 342 -7.16 35.40 28.31
N GLU A 343 -7.02 36.73 28.43
CA GLU A 343 -7.75 37.66 27.58
C GLU A 343 -7.33 37.53 26.12
N HIS A 344 -6.02 37.38 25.86
CA HIS A 344 -5.51 37.15 24.50
C HIS A 344 -6.02 35.82 23.93
N TYR A 345 -6.09 34.76 24.76
CA TYR A 345 -6.66 33.49 24.33
C TYR A 345 -8.11 33.65 23.91
N ASN A 346 -8.91 34.31 24.75
CA ASN A 346 -10.33 34.52 24.50
C ASN A 346 -10.57 35.40 23.27
N PHE A 347 -9.79 36.47 23.09
CA PHE A 347 -9.85 37.35 21.93
C PHE A 347 -9.58 36.60 20.62
N ILE A 348 -8.47 35.85 20.54
CA ILE A 348 -8.13 35.06 19.35
C ILE A 348 -9.17 33.98 19.11
N ASN A 349 -9.64 33.32 20.17
CA ASN A 349 -10.64 32.27 20.04
C ASN A 349 -11.95 32.81 19.44
N LYS A 350 -12.47 33.91 20.00
CA LYS A 350 -13.74 34.54 19.58
C LYS A 350 -13.65 35.16 18.18
N ASN A 351 -12.51 35.77 17.83
CA ASN A 351 -12.38 36.56 16.60
C ASN A 351 -11.67 35.84 15.43
N LEU A 352 -10.93 34.75 15.67
CA LEU A 352 -10.20 34.05 14.61
C LEU A 352 -10.55 32.55 14.59
N VAL A 353 -10.41 31.85 15.72
CA VAL A 353 -10.58 30.39 15.77
C VAL A 353 -12.02 29.99 15.43
N GLN A 354 -13.02 30.59 16.08
CA GLN A 354 -14.43 30.24 15.83
C GLN A 354 -14.85 30.44 14.38
N TYR A 355 -14.40 31.52 13.71
CA TYR A 355 -14.66 31.72 12.28
C TYR A 355 -13.96 30.67 11.41
N GLY A 356 -12.76 30.25 11.80
CA GLY A 356 -12.07 29.15 11.14
C GLY A 356 -12.83 27.81 11.26
N TRP A 357 -13.54 27.54 12.37
CA TRP A 357 -14.37 26.34 12.49
C TRP A 357 -15.51 26.33 11.49
N ILE A 358 -16.09 27.48 11.15
CA ILE A 358 -17.13 27.57 10.11
C ILE A 358 -16.56 27.12 8.76
N LEU A 359 -15.31 27.48 8.44
CA LEU A 359 -14.64 27.03 7.23
C LEU A 359 -14.40 25.51 7.23
N TYR A 360 -13.89 24.96 8.35
CA TYR A 360 -13.73 23.51 8.49
C TYR A 360 -15.07 22.78 8.38
N LEU A 361 -16.11 23.27 9.06
CA LEU A 361 -17.45 22.69 9.03
C LEU A 361 -17.99 22.70 7.59
N GLY A 362 -17.85 23.81 6.87
CA GLY A 362 -18.23 23.91 5.46
C GLY A 362 -17.53 22.88 4.57
N ILE A 363 -16.22 22.66 4.78
CA ILE A 363 -15.45 21.63 4.06
C ILE A 363 -15.95 20.22 4.43
N THR A 364 -16.18 19.94 5.71
CA THR A 364 -16.70 18.63 6.14
C THR A 364 -18.09 18.34 5.59
N LEU A 365 -18.98 19.33 5.60
CA LEU A 365 -20.33 19.20 5.05
C LEU A 365 -20.28 19.01 3.52
N ASP A 366 -19.42 19.73 2.79
CA ASP A 366 -19.21 19.51 1.34
C ASP A 366 -18.78 18.05 1.06
N TYR A 367 -17.82 17.53 1.83
CA TYR A 367 -17.35 16.14 1.66
C TYR A 367 -18.44 15.11 1.96
N LEU A 368 -19.19 15.30 3.05
CA LEU A 368 -20.27 14.40 3.44
C LEU A 368 -21.44 14.45 2.47
N ILE A 369 -21.92 15.64 2.11
CA ILE A 369 -23.06 15.82 1.18
C ILE A 369 -22.74 15.20 -0.18
N ARG A 370 -21.53 15.40 -0.73
CA ARG A 370 -21.11 14.75 -1.99
C ARG A 370 -21.17 13.22 -1.92
N ARG A 371 -20.76 12.63 -0.78
CA ARG A 371 -20.79 11.17 -0.58
C ARG A 371 -22.20 10.64 -0.33
N VAL A 372 -23.04 11.39 0.37
CA VAL A 372 -24.47 11.07 0.53
C VAL A 372 -25.17 11.11 -0.83
N ILE A 373 -24.88 12.09 -1.69
CA ILE A 373 -25.40 12.14 -3.08
C ILE A 373 -24.92 10.92 -3.88
N ALA A 374 -23.69 10.45 -3.64
CA ALA A 374 -23.16 9.20 -4.19
C ALA A 374 -23.73 7.92 -3.54
N LYS A 375 -24.79 8.04 -2.71
CA LYS A 375 -25.49 6.95 -2.02
C LYS A 375 -24.64 6.14 -1.04
N ASP A 376 -23.58 6.74 -0.49
CA ASP A 376 -22.77 6.12 0.57
C ASP A 376 -23.51 6.15 1.92
N ARG A 377 -23.85 4.97 2.45
CA ARG A 377 -24.55 4.83 3.73
C ARG A 377 -23.70 5.31 4.91
N ASP A 378 -22.39 5.18 4.82
CA ASP A 378 -21.48 5.60 5.89
C ASP A 378 -21.53 7.12 6.05
N ALA A 379 -21.54 7.85 4.92
CA ALA A 379 -21.60 9.31 4.92
C ALA A 379 -22.90 9.84 5.54
N LEU A 380 -24.02 9.15 5.34
CA LEU A 380 -25.32 9.51 5.94
C LEU A 380 -25.27 9.39 7.47
N LEU A 381 -24.72 8.29 7.99
CA LEU A 381 -24.59 8.07 9.44
C LEU A 381 -23.69 9.13 10.10
N ILE A 382 -22.56 9.48 9.47
CA ILE A 382 -21.70 10.57 9.97
C ILE A 382 -22.45 11.90 9.93
N LEU A 383 -23.15 12.19 8.83
CA LEU A 383 -23.88 13.44 8.68
C LEU A 383 -24.94 13.62 9.79
N ILE A 384 -25.70 12.57 10.12
CA ILE A 384 -26.67 12.60 11.22
C ILE A 384 -25.97 12.92 12.55
N GLY A 385 -24.85 12.24 12.85
CA GLY A 385 -24.07 12.51 14.07
C GLY A 385 -23.52 13.94 14.14
N VAL A 386 -23.01 14.46 13.02
CA VAL A 386 -22.53 15.85 12.91
C VAL A 386 -23.68 16.82 13.14
N LEU A 387 -24.84 16.62 12.52
CA LEU A 387 -26.00 17.51 12.65
C LEU A 387 -26.52 17.56 14.10
N ILE A 388 -26.61 16.42 14.77
CA ILE A 388 -27.01 16.37 16.20
C ILE A 388 -26.00 17.14 17.06
N THR A 389 -24.70 16.96 16.80
CA THR A 389 -23.63 17.64 17.56
C THR A 389 -23.62 19.15 17.29
N VAL A 390 -23.79 19.57 16.03
CA VAL A 390 -23.88 20.99 15.64
C VAL A 390 -25.11 21.64 16.26
N PHE A 391 -26.25 20.96 16.27
CA PHE A 391 -27.46 21.46 16.91
C PHE A 391 -27.29 21.61 18.43
N ALA A 392 -26.69 20.62 19.09
CA ALA A 392 -26.35 20.73 20.51
C ALA A 392 -25.36 21.88 20.78
N ALA A 393 -24.33 22.04 19.94
CA ALA A 393 -23.35 23.13 20.06
C ALA A 393 -23.98 24.50 19.85
N PHE A 394 -24.94 24.60 18.94
CA PHE A 394 -25.72 25.81 18.73
C PHE A 394 -26.55 26.17 19.98
N LEU A 395 -27.25 25.19 20.57
CA LEU A 395 -28.02 25.39 21.82
C LEU A 395 -27.11 25.79 23.00
N ASP A 396 -25.98 25.11 23.19
CA ASP A 396 -25.00 25.46 24.23
C ASP A 396 -24.39 26.85 24.00
N THR A 397 -24.20 27.26 22.74
CA THR A 397 -23.71 28.61 22.40
C THR A 397 -24.75 29.69 22.69
N LEU A 398 -26.03 29.43 22.43
CA LEU A 398 -27.12 30.33 22.81
C LEU A 398 -27.23 30.47 24.34
N GLY A 399 -27.07 29.36 25.06
CA GLY A 399 -26.99 29.37 26.51
C GLY A 399 -25.78 30.14 27.03
N ALA A 400 -24.61 29.97 26.40
CA ALA A 400 -23.39 30.70 26.75
C ALA A 400 -23.46 32.21 26.46
N ARG A 401 -24.35 32.63 25.55
CA ARG A 401 -24.63 34.05 25.28
C ARG A 401 -25.75 34.62 26.15
N ASN A 402 -26.22 33.85 27.14
CA ASN A 402 -27.26 34.24 28.09
C ASN A 402 -28.60 34.64 27.44
N VAL A 403 -28.93 34.06 26.29
CA VAL A 403 -30.24 34.26 25.66
C VAL A 403 -31.31 33.43 26.41
N PHE A 404 -30.95 32.20 26.80
CA PHE A 404 -31.77 31.31 27.62
C PHE A 404 -30.87 30.44 28.50
N VAL A 405 -31.19 30.27 29.78
CA VAL A 405 -30.45 29.36 30.68
C VAL A 405 -30.83 27.92 30.36
N PHE A 406 -29.94 27.18 29.71
CA PHE A 406 -30.17 25.79 29.33
C PHE A 406 -29.01 24.89 29.78
N PRO A 407 -29.26 23.66 30.27
CA PRO A 407 -28.19 22.72 30.61
C PRO A 407 -27.31 22.42 29.41
N ARG A 408 -25.99 22.32 29.62
CA ARG A 408 -25.05 22.01 28.54
C ARG A 408 -25.28 20.58 28.04
N ILE A 409 -25.70 20.45 26.78
CA ILE A 409 -26.07 19.17 26.17
C ILE A 409 -25.01 18.59 25.22
N VAL A 410 -24.02 19.39 24.82
CA VAL A 410 -22.96 18.95 23.87
C VAL A 410 -22.20 17.74 24.38
N GLY A 411 -21.96 17.63 25.69
CA GLY A 411 -21.30 16.45 26.29
C GLY A 411 -22.02 15.14 26.02
N TYR A 412 -23.35 15.17 25.96
CA TYR A 412 -24.20 14.01 25.71
C TYR A 412 -24.37 13.71 24.22
N SER A 413 -24.39 14.74 23.36
CA SER A 413 -24.50 14.54 21.90
C SER A 413 -23.29 13.78 21.32
N PHE A 414 -22.12 13.92 21.94
CA PHE A 414 -20.91 13.21 21.51
C PHE A 414 -21.01 11.69 21.65
N LEU A 415 -21.86 11.15 22.52
CA LEU A 415 -22.09 9.69 22.59
C LEU A 415 -22.58 9.17 21.24
N PHE A 416 -23.63 9.79 20.71
CA PHE A 416 -24.20 9.42 19.40
C PHE A 416 -23.18 9.59 18.29
N PHE A 417 -22.39 10.67 18.35
CA PHE A 417 -21.35 10.94 17.36
C PHE A 417 -20.24 9.87 17.35
N ILE A 418 -19.71 9.53 18.54
CA ILE A 418 -18.66 8.52 18.72
C ILE A 418 -19.19 7.14 18.32
N LEU A 419 -20.40 6.78 18.72
CA LEU A 419 -21.01 5.49 18.35
C LEU A 419 -21.24 5.37 16.84
N SER A 420 -21.73 6.43 16.18
CA SER A 420 -21.87 6.46 14.72
C SER A 420 -20.55 6.20 14.00
N ILE A 421 -19.48 6.91 14.37
CA ILE A 421 -18.18 6.73 13.70
C ILE A 421 -17.57 5.37 14.02
N SER A 422 -17.67 4.90 15.26
CA SER A 422 -17.16 3.59 15.67
C SER A 422 -17.84 2.45 14.90
N THR A 423 -19.15 2.56 14.70
CA THR A 423 -19.93 1.59 13.91
C THR A 423 -19.49 1.55 12.45
N ILE A 424 -19.23 2.71 11.85
CA ILE A 424 -18.76 2.83 10.47
C ILE A 424 -17.38 2.19 10.30
N LEU A 425 -16.45 2.46 11.21
CA LEU A 425 -15.12 1.87 11.16
C LEU A 425 -15.15 0.35 11.35
N ALA A 426 -16.01 -0.15 12.26
CA ALA A 426 -16.24 -1.58 12.43
C ALA A 426 -16.80 -2.22 11.15
N ASN A 427 -17.84 -1.64 10.55
CA ASN A 427 -18.42 -2.14 9.29
C ASN A 427 -17.43 -2.10 8.12
N LYS A 428 -16.58 -1.07 8.05
CA LYS A 428 -15.49 -1.00 7.07
C LYS A 428 -14.49 -2.13 7.27
N PHE A 429 -14.12 -2.44 8.52
CA PHE A 429 -13.21 -3.54 8.82
C PHE A 429 -13.79 -4.88 8.38
N VAL A 430 -15.06 -5.15 8.67
CA VAL A 430 -15.75 -6.37 8.24
C VAL A 430 -15.76 -6.49 6.71
N ARG A 431 -16.19 -5.45 5.98
CA ARG A 431 -16.21 -5.46 4.51
C ARG A 431 -14.83 -5.70 3.88
N LEU A 432 -13.78 -5.08 4.43
CA LEU A 432 -12.42 -5.31 3.96
C LEU A 432 -11.95 -6.74 4.20
N ASN A 433 -12.38 -7.36 5.31
CA ASN A 433 -12.00 -8.73 5.62
C ASN A 433 -12.72 -9.73 4.70
N GLU A 434 -14.01 -9.49 4.42
CA GLU A 434 -14.79 -10.26 3.44
C GLU A 434 -14.18 -10.17 2.02
N GLU A 435 -13.78 -8.97 1.58
CA GLU A 435 -13.14 -8.78 0.27
C GLU A 435 -11.78 -9.50 0.16
N VAL A 436 -11.00 -9.50 1.25
CA VAL A 436 -9.73 -10.25 1.32
C VAL A 436 -9.97 -11.76 1.27
N GLU A 437 -10.99 -12.25 1.98
CA GLU A 437 -11.35 -13.67 1.98
C GLU A 437 -11.83 -14.12 0.59
N GLU A 438 -12.68 -13.33 -0.07
CA GLU A 438 -13.14 -13.60 -1.44
C GLU A 438 -11.97 -13.59 -2.45
N LEU A 439 -11.06 -12.62 -2.33
CA LEU A 439 -9.85 -12.56 -3.18
C LEU A 439 -8.95 -13.79 -2.98
N ASN A 440 -8.76 -14.23 -1.73
CA ASN A 440 -7.95 -15.42 -1.43
C ASN A 440 -8.58 -16.68 -2.04
N LEU A 441 -9.89 -16.88 -1.87
CA LEU A 441 -10.62 -18.01 -2.47
C LEU A 441 -10.52 -18.01 -4.00
N ASN A 442 -10.62 -16.83 -4.63
CA ASN A 442 -10.49 -16.70 -6.08
C ASN A 442 -9.05 -16.94 -6.57
N LEU A 443 -8.05 -16.51 -5.81
CA LEU A 443 -6.65 -16.77 -6.11
C LEU A 443 -6.32 -18.27 -6.03
N GLU A 444 -6.80 -18.95 -5.00
CA GLU A 444 -6.59 -20.38 -4.80
C GLU A 444 -7.15 -21.19 -5.99
N LYS A 445 -8.40 -20.90 -6.41
CA LYS A 445 -8.98 -21.49 -7.63
C LYS A 445 -8.13 -21.24 -8.88
N LYS A 446 -7.56 -20.04 -9.01
CA LYS A 446 -6.74 -19.67 -10.17
C LYS A 446 -5.38 -20.38 -10.17
N VAL A 447 -4.79 -20.59 -9.00
CA VAL A 447 -3.56 -21.38 -8.83
C VAL A 447 -3.82 -22.84 -9.19
N GLU A 448 -4.92 -23.41 -8.73
CA GLU A 448 -5.31 -24.79 -9.05
C GLU A 448 -5.48 -25.00 -10.56
N GLN A 449 -6.23 -24.11 -11.23
CA GLN A 449 -6.40 -24.13 -12.69
C GLN A 449 -5.06 -24.07 -13.44
N ARG A 450 -4.17 -23.15 -13.05
CA ARG A 450 -2.86 -23.00 -13.71
C ARG A 450 -1.94 -24.18 -13.48
N THR A 451 -2.02 -24.80 -12.31
CA THR A 451 -1.24 -26.00 -11.98
C THR A 451 -1.69 -27.17 -12.85
N GLU A 452 -3.00 -27.31 -13.07
CA GLU A 452 -3.55 -28.38 -13.91
C GLU A 452 -3.23 -28.17 -15.40
N GLU A 453 -3.37 -26.95 -15.93
CA GLU A 453 -2.94 -26.62 -17.30
C GLU A 453 -1.46 -26.96 -17.54
N LEU A 454 -0.60 -26.60 -16.57
CA LEU A 454 0.83 -26.89 -16.65
C LEU A 454 1.11 -28.39 -16.60
N ARG A 455 0.40 -29.13 -15.74
CA ARG A 455 0.53 -30.59 -15.63
C ARG A 455 0.19 -31.28 -16.95
N LEU A 456 -0.92 -30.91 -17.58
CA LEU A 456 -1.34 -31.45 -18.88
C LEU A 456 -0.33 -31.13 -19.99
N SER A 457 0.21 -29.91 -20.01
CA SER A 457 1.23 -29.50 -20.99
C SER A 457 2.54 -30.29 -20.81
N LEU A 458 2.99 -30.50 -19.57
CA LEU A 458 4.17 -31.30 -19.27
C LEU A 458 3.99 -32.76 -19.69
N GLU A 459 2.82 -33.33 -19.43
CA GLU A 459 2.50 -34.70 -19.85
C GLU A 459 2.52 -34.83 -21.39
N GLN A 460 1.97 -33.84 -22.10
CA GLN A 460 2.01 -33.80 -23.56
C GLN A 460 3.44 -33.69 -24.10
N VAL A 461 4.27 -32.80 -23.54
CA VAL A 461 5.68 -32.65 -23.93
C VAL A 461 6.46 -33.94 -23.68
N ASN A 462 6.25 -34.59 -22.52
CA ASN A 462 6.93 -35.84 -22.20
C ASN A 462 6.53 -36.97 -23.17
N ARG A 463 5.24 -37.08 -23.50
CA ARG A 463 4.75 -38.05 -24.48
C ARG A 463 5.38 -37.84 -25.86
N LEU A 464 5.44 -36.60 -26.33
CA LEU A 464 6.07 -36.26 -27.60
C LEU A 464 7.57 -36.56 -27.61
N LYS A 465 8.26 -36.30 -26.49
CA LYS A 465 9.67 -36.64 -26.33
C LYS A 465 9.91 -38.14 -26.42
N ILE A 466 9.13 -38.95 -25.70
CA ILE A 466 9.25 -40.43 -25.75
C ILE A 466 9.04 -40.94 -27.18
N GLN A 467 8.06 -40.39 -27.89
CA GLN A 467 7.81 -40.74 -29.29
C GLN A 467 9.00 -40.37 -30.18
N GLN A 468 9.55 -39.16 -30.03
CA GLN A 468 10.71 -38.71 -30.78
C GLN A 468 11.97 -39.57 -30.49
N ASP A 469 12.23 -39.91 -29.23
CA ASP A 469 13.36 -40.76 -28.85
C ASP A 469 13.20 -42.19 -29.41
N ALA A 470 11.96 -42.69 -29.54
CA ALA A 470 11.68 -43.96 -30.21
C ALA A 470 11.98 -43.91 -31.71
N ASP A 471 11.62 -42.81 -32.38
CA ASP A 471 11.94 -42.60 -33.81
C ASP A 471 13.45 -42.52 -34.02
N TYR A 472 14.18 -41.80 -33.16
CA TYR A 472 15.65 -41.74 -33.19
C TYR A 472 16.28 -43.11 -32.99
N PHE A 473 15.75 -43.91 -32.07
CA PHE A 473 16.21 -45.29 -31.86
C PHE A 473 16.09 -46.11 -33.14
N LEU A 474 14.92 -46.08 -33.80
CA LEU A 474 14.69 -46.81 -35.04
C LEU A 474 15.64 -46.37 -36.16
N THR A 475 15.85 -45.06 -36.35
CA THR A 475 16.81 -44.56 -37.36
C THR A 475 18.24 -45.00 -37.05
N SER A 476 18.67 -44.97 -35.78
CA SER A 476 20.01 -45.43 -35.40
C SER A 476 20.24 -46.91 -35.74
N LEU A 477 19.21 -47.76 -35.59
CA LEU A 477 19.27 -49.17 -35.96
C LEU A 477 19.43 -49.39 -37.47
N LEU A 478 18.94 -48.46 -38.29
CA LEU A 478 19.08 -48.53 -39.75
C LEU A 478 20.45 -48.04 -40.23
N ILE A 479 21.04 -47.05 -39.56
CA ILE A 479 22.34 -46.47 -39.96
C ILE A 479 23.52 -47.35 -39.53
N ASN A 480 23.49 -47.91 -38.31
CA ASN A 480 24.60 -48.67 -37.76
C ASN A 480 25.10 -49.83 -38.66
N PRO A 481 24.24 -50.63 -39.33
CA PRO A 481 24.69 -51.66 -40.27
C PRO A 481 25.35 -51.09 -41.54
N LEU A 482 24.98 -49.88 -41.95
CA LEU A 482 25.50 -49.24 -43.16
C LEU A 482 26.88 -48.62 -42.92
N SER A 483 27.13 -48.08 -41.72
CA SER A 483 28.43 -47.57 -41.29
C SER A 483 29.31 -48.72 -40.76
N SER A 484 29.85 -49.52 -41.67
CA SER A 484 30.67 -50.69 -41.31
C SER A 484 32.04 -50.67 -41.98
N ASN A 485 33.03 -51.17 -41.24
CA ASN A 485 34.35 -51.46 -41.77
C ASN A 485 34.42 -52.92 -42.23
N LYS A 486 34.26 -53.14 -43.53
CA LYS A 486 34.32 -54.47 -44.17
C LYS A 486 35.68 -54.72 -44.85
N ASN A 487 36.71 -53.93 -44.52
CA ASN A 487 38.04 -54.13 -45.08
C ASN A 487 38.70 -55.41 -44.53
N THR A 488 39.22 -56.24 -45.43
CA THR A 488 39.87 -57.53 -45.13
C THR A 488 41.34 -57.58 -45.55
N SER A 489 41.93 -56.44 -45.93
CA SER A 489 43.33 -56.36 -46.36
C SER A 489 44.31 -56.54 -45.19
N ASP A 490 45.35 -57.36 -45.38
CA ASP A 490 46.44 -57.52 -44.41
C ASP A 490 47.47 -56.38 -44.47
N VAL A 491 47.52 -55.68 -45.62
CA VAL A 491 48.51 -54.63 -45.92
C VAL A 491 47.98 -53.23 -45.57
N ILE A 492 46.70 -52.97 -45.84
CA ILE A 492 46.06 -51.67 -45.57
C ILE A 492 45.03 -51.84 -44.46
N LYS A 493 45.28 -51.19 -43.32
CA LYS A 493 44.35 -51.23 -42.17
C LYS A 493 43.52 -49.97 -42.10
N THR A 494 42.22 -50.12 -41.86
CA THR A 494 41.29 -49.02 -41.64
C THR A 494 40.73 -49.07 -40.22
N GLU A 495 40.65 -47.93 -39.54
CA GLU A 495 40.09 -47.79 -38.19
C GLU A 495 39.11 -46.62 -38.14
N PHE A 496 38.00 -46.78 -37.40
CA PHE A 496 36.91 -45.80 -37.31
C PHE A 496 36.73 -45.35 -35.87
N TYR A 497 36.43 -44.06 -35.68
CA TYR A 497 35.94 -43.50 -34.43
C TYR A 497 34.83 -42.50 -34.73
N THR A 498 33.65 -42.70 -34.16
CA THR A 498 32.50 -41.80 -34.35
C THR A 498 31.92 -41.40 -33.01
N LYS A 499 31.49 -40.14 -32.92
CA LYS A 499 30.76 -39.58 -31.79
C LYS A 499 29.75 -38.59 -32.33
N GLN A 500 28.47 -38.97 -32.28
CA GLN A 500 27.42 -38.06 -32.74
C GLN A 500 27.03 -37.09 -31.61
N LYS A 501 26.68 -35.86 -31.98
CA LYS A 501 26.28 -34.80 -31.06
C LYS A 501 25.01 -35.15 -30.29
N LYS A 502 24.05 -35.79 -30.95
CA LYS A 502 22.77 -36.15 -30.32
C LYS A 502 22.86 -37.55 -29.69
N SER A 503 23.02 -37.57 -28.38
CA SER A 503 22.80 -38.76 -27.54
C SER A 503 21.42 -38.74 -26.91
N PHE A 504 20.75 -39.89 -26.86
CA PHE A 504 19.45 -40.05 -26.21
C PHE A 504 19.39 -41.40 -25.49
N GLU A 505 18.55 -41.48 -24.45
CA GLU A 505 18.35 -42.71 -23.69
C GLU A 505 17.02 -43.33 -24.09
N PHE A 506 17.07 -44.58 -24.51
CA PHE A 506 15.87 -45.34 -24.84
C PHE A 506 15.99 -46.75 -24.26
N LYS A 507 14.98 -47.18 -23.48
CA LYS A 507 14.98 -48.48 -22.79
C LYS A 507 16.26 -48.74 -21.97
N ASN A 508 16.68 -47.76 -21.16
CA ASN A 508 17.85 -47.81 -20.28
C ASN A 508 19.20 -48.05 -21.00
N LYS A 509 19.27 -47.70 -22.28
CA LYS A 509 20.51 -47.71 -23.06
C LYS A 509 20.66 -46.37 -23.78
N THR A 510 21.90 -45.91 -23.86
CA THR A 510 22.24 -44.69 -24.60
C THR A 510 22.51 -45.04 -26.06
N TYR A 511 21.88 -44.29 -26.97
CA TYR A 511 22.09 -44.36 -28.40
C TYR A 511 22.51 -42.99 -28.93
N GLU A 512 23.12 -43.01 -30.11
CA GLU A 512 23.64 -41.83 -30.80
C GLU A 512 23.05 -41.79 -32.21
N ILE A 513 22.76 -40.58 -32.69
CA ILE A 513 22.21 -40.32 -34.02
C ILE A 513 22.81 -39.02 -34.57
N GLY A 514 23.24 -39.03 -35.83
CA GLY A 514 23.82 -37.85 -36.47
C GLY A 514 24.12 -38.10 -37.96
N GLY A 515 24.75 -37.10 -38.59
CA GLY A 515 24.99 -37.04 -40.03
C GLY A 515 26.29 -37.69 -40.50
N ASP A 516 27.19 -38.01 -39.58
CA ASP A 516 28.49 -38.59 -39.92
C ASP A 516 28.40 -40.09 -40.21
N ILE A 517 28.98 -40.52 -41.33
CA ILE A 517 29.04 -41.92 -41.76
C ILE A 517 30.43 -42.32 -42.25
N LEU A 518 30.92 -43.45 -41.75
CA LEU A 518 32.19 -44.06 -42.14
C LEU A 518 31.95 -45.43 -42.79
N ILE A 519 32.56 -45.66 -43.95
CA ILE A 519 32.43 -46.93 -44.69
C ILE A 519 33.80 -47.34 -45.23
N SER A 520 34.14 -48.62 -45.17
CA SER A 520 35.35 -49.17 -45.78
C SER A 520 35.09 -50.59 -46.26
N GLY A 521 35.78 -51.00 -47.32
CA GLY A 521 35.62 -52.30 -47.96
C GLY A 521 36.72 -52.56 -48.98
N ASN A 522 36.58 -53.64 -49.75
CA ASN A 522 37.55 -54.04 -50.76
C ASN A 522 36.90 -54.06 -52.15
N VAL A 523 37.65 -53.63 -53.16
CA VAL A 523 37.24 -53.68 -54.56
C VAL A 523 38.40 -54.22 -55.40
N GLU A 524 38.09 -55.06 -56.38
CA GLU A 524 39.07 -55.56 -57.34
C GLU A 524 38.85 -54.90 -58.70
N LEU A 525 39.87 -54.19 -59.19
CA LEU A 525 39.83 -53.41 -60.43
C LEU A 525 41.06 -53.73 -61.29
N CYS A 526 40.83 -54.11 -62.54
CA CYS A 526 41.85 -54.55 -63.50
C CYS A 526 42.83 -55.60 -62.93
N GLY A 527 42.33 -56.57 -62.15
CA GLY A 527 43.13 -57.63 -61.52
C GLY A 527 44.02 -57.16 -60.36
N LYS A 528 43.83 -55.93 -59.88
CA LYS A 528 44.50 -55.36 -58.70
C LYS A 528 43.49 -55.17 -57.58
N LYS A 529 43.94 -55.38 -56.34
CA LYS A 529 43.12 -55.20 -55.14
C LYS A 529 43.28 -53.78 -54.59
N TYR A 530 42.14 -53.17 -54.26
CA TYR A 530 42.07 -51.85 -53.66
C TYR A 530 41.25 -51.90 -52.37
N VAL A 531 41.68 -51.12 -51.38
CA VAL A 531 40.86 -50.78 -50.22
C VAL A 531 40.14 -49.48 -50.48
N VAL A 532 38.82 -49.51 -50.38
CA VAL A 532 37.99 -48.32 -50.47
C VAL A 532 37.69 -47.79 -49.07
N PHE A 533 37.59 -46.47 -48.96
CA PHE A 533 37.07 -45.82 -47.76
C PHE A 533 36.24 -44.59 -48.11
N VAL A 534 35.30 -44.28 -47.24
CA VAL A 534 34.49 -43.08 -47.26
C VAL A 534 34.41 -42.53 -45.86
N ASN A 535 34.67 -41.24 -45.72
CA ASN A 535 34.21 -40.42 -44.61
C ASN A 535 33.23 -39.40 -45.17
N GLY A 536 31.99 -39.39 -44.68
CA GLY A 536 30.96 -38.45 -45.12
C GLY A 536 30.27 -37.78 -43.95
N ASP A 537 29.95 -36.51 -44.11
CA ASP A 537 29.24 -35.67 -43.15
C ASP A 537 28.04 -35.01 -43.85
N ALA A 538 26.85 -35.49 -43.48
CA ALA A 538 25.59 -35.05 -44.06
C ALA A 538 25.04 -33.80 -43.37
N MET A 539 24.62 -32.83 -44.18
CA MET A 539 24.07 -31.56 -43.71
C MET A 539 22.87 -31.75 -42.77
N GLY A 540 22.94 -31.10 -41.61
CA GLY A 540 21.89 -31.10 -40.60
C GLY A 540 22.38 -31.74 -39.31
N LYS A 541 21.54 -31.73 -38.27
CA LYS A 541 21.87 -32.31 -36.95
C LYS A 541 20.81 -33.31 -36.53
N SER A 542 21.19 -34.30 -35.72
CA SER A 542 20.27 -35.34 -35.24
C SER A 542 19.59 -36.08 -36.41
N ILE A 543 18.26 -36.07 -36.49
CA ILE A 543 17.50 -36.85 -37.49
C ILE A 543 17.67 -36.36 -38.93
N GLN A 544 17.91 -35.06 -39.15
CA GLN A 544 18.07 -34.53 -40.50
C GLN A 544 19.39 -35.02 -41.11
N GLY A 545 20.51 -34.88 -40.38
CA GLY A 545 21.81 -35.43 -40.80
C GLY A 545 21.74 -36.95 -40.94
N ALA A 546 21.10 -37.63 -39.98
CA ALA A 546 20.91 -39.08 -40.03
C ALA A 546 20.17 -39.57 -41.28
N GLY A 547 19.21 -38.78 -41.79
CA GLY A 547 18.56 -39.05 -43.08
C GLY A 547 19.54 -39.08 -44.24
N GLY A 548 20.48 -38.14 -44.29
CA GLY A 548 21.53 -38.10 -45.31
C GLY A 548 22.56 -39.22 -45.18
N ALA A 549 22.98 -39.52 -43.95
CA ALA A 549 23.85 -40.66 -43.65
C ALA A 549 23.21 -41.99 -44.11
N LEU A 550 21.91 -42.17 -43.87
CA LEU A 550 21.17 -43.35 -44.30
C LEU A 550 21.17 -43.52 -45.83
N VAL A 551 20.89 -42.45 -46.57
CA VAL A 551 20.90 -42.47 -48.03
C VAL A 551 22.31 -42.75 -48.55
N MET A 552 23.30 -42.01 -48.07
CA MET A 552 24.72 -42.19 -48.44
C MET A 552 25.16 -43.64 -48.22
N GLY A 553 24.89 -44.17 -47.03
CA GLY A 553 25.25 -45.54 -46.67
C GLY A 553 24.59 -46.59 -47.56
N THR A 554 23.32 -46.39 -47.92
CA THR A 554 22.57 -47.34 -48.77
C THR A 554 23.10 -47.34 -50.21
N VAL A 555 23.28 -46.14 -50.78
CA VAL A 555 23.77 -45.98 -52.14
C VAL A 555 25.21 -46.49 -52.27
N PHE A 556 26.08 -46.12 -51.33
CA PHE A 556 27.48 -46.51 -51.40
C PHE A 556 27.68 -48.01 -51.19
N ASN A 557 26.98 -48.64 -50.24
CA ASN A 557 27.00 -50.10 -50.12
C ASN A 557 26.49 -50.82 -51.38
N THR A 558 25.55 -50.21 -52.12
CA THR A 558 25.08 -50.71 -53.43
C THR A 558 26.15 -50.60 -54.50
N ILE A 559 26.89 -49.48 -54.56
CA ILE A 559 28.06 -49.31 -55.43
C ILE A 559 29.10 -50.40 -55.14
N LEU A 560 29.43 -50.65 -53.86
CA LEU A 560 30.39 -51.69 -53.47
C LEU A 560 29.94 -53.09 -53.85
N SER A 561 28.69 -53.44 -53.57
CA SER A 561 28.14 -54.77 -53.89
C SER A 561 28.05 -55.03 -55.39
N ARG A 562 27.81 -53.99 -56.22
CA ARG A 562 27.89 -54.11 -57.69
C ARG A 562 29.32 -54.27 -58.19
N SER A 563 30.28 -53.69 -57.49
CA SER A 563 31.69 -53.70 -57.89
C SER A 563 32.36 -55.07 -57.72
N SER A 564 31.79 -55.96 -56.90
CA SER A 564 32.23 -57.36 -56.79
C SER A 564 31.75 -58.27 -57.94
N ILE A 565 30.93 -57.77 -58.86
CA ILE A 565 30.43 -58.53 -60.03
C ILE A 565 31.47 -58.43 -61.17
N SER A 566 31.80 -59.56 -61.80
CA SER A 566 32.85 -59.69 -62.84
C SER A 566 32.80 -58.65 -63.98
N LEU A 567 31.61 -58.17 -64.35
CA LEU A 567 31.42 -57.14 -65.39
C LEU A 567 32.04 -55.77 -65.02
N HIS A 568 32.19 -55.48 -63.72
CA HIS A 568 32.65 -54.18 -63.21
C HIS A 568 34.13 -54.18 -62.81
N GLN A 569 34.76 -55.36 -62.76
CA GLN A 569 36.17 -55.53 -62.40
C GLN A 569 37.14 -55.03 -63.48
N ASN A 570 36.72 -54.84 -64.73
CA ASN A 570 37.58 -54.35 -65.82
C ASN A 570 37.69 -52.81 -65.90
N LYS A 571 37.28 -52.07 -64.87
CA LYS A 571 37.33 -50.60 -64.84
C LYS A 571 38.65 -50.09 -64.25
N GLN A 572 39.19 -49.00 -64.80
CA GLN A 572 40.30 -48.27 -64.19
C GLN A 572 39.85 -47.61 -62.87
N PRO A 573 40.74 -47.46 -61.87
CA PRO A 573 40.41 -46.89 -60.55
C PRO A 573 39.85 -45.47 -60.63
N GLU A 574 40.41 -44.63 -61.50
CA GLU A 574 39.94 -43.27 -61.75
C GLU A 574 38.51 -43.26 -62.32
N LYS A 575 38.23 -44.14 -63.28
CA LYS A 575 36.90 -44.26 -63.88
C LYS A 575 35.87 -44.75 -62.86
N TRP A 576 36.24 -45.70 -62.00
CA TRP A 576 35.38 -46.21 -60.94
C TRP A 576 35.03 -45.10 -59.93
N LEU A 577 36.03 -44.35 -59.47
CA LEU A 577 35.83 -43.21 -58.55
C LEU A 577 34.94 -42.14 -59.16
N LYS A 578 35.14 -41.81 -60.44
CA LYS A 578 34.29 -40.87 -61.17
C LYS A 578 32.84 -41.34 -61.23
N GLU A 579 32.59 -42.59 -61.61
CA GLU A 579 31.22 -43.11 -61.67
C GLU A 579 30.55 -43.17 -60.29
N ALA A 580 31.29 -43.56 -59.25
CA ALA A 580 30.80 -43.56 -57.87
C ALA A 580 30.41 -42.15 -57.40
N PHE A 581 31.26 -41.16 -57.68
CA PHE A 581 30.96 -39.75 -57.38
C PHE A 581 29.72 -39.26 -58.12
N LEU A 582 29.61 -39.53 -59.43
CA LEU A 582 28.47 -39.09 -60.25
C LEU A 582 27.14 -39.71 -59.79
N GLU A 583 27.16 -40.98 -59.36
CA GLU A 583 25.96 -41.62 -58.83
C GLU A 583 25.51 -40.99 -57.51
N LEU A 584 26.46 -40.70 -56.61
CA LEU A 584 26.18 -39.97 -55.38
C LEU A 584 25.67 -38.56 -55.67
N GLN A 585 26.34 -37.82 -56.57
CA GLN A 585 25.97 -36.49 -57.00
C GLN A 585 24.53 -36.42 -57.49
N LYS A 586 24.13 -37.28 -58.43
CA LYS A 586 22.77 -37.28 -58.99
C LYS A 586 21.70 -37.60 -57.97
N ILE A 587 21.99 -38.51 -57.03
CA ILE A 587 21.04 -38.86 -55.96
C ILE A 587 20.87 -37.69 -55.01
N PHE A 588 21.94 -37.01 -54.61
CA PHE A 588 21.84 -35.86 -53.73
C PHE A 588 21.32 -34.59 -54.42
N GLU A 589 21.56 -34.41 -55.72
CA GLU A 589 20.92 -33.35 -56.53
C GLU A 589 19.40 -33.52 -56.56
N SER A 590 18.90 -34.76 -56.52
CA SER A 590 17.46 -35.03 -56.47
C SER A 590 16.78 -34.54 -55.18
N PHE A 591 17.55 -34.19 -54.15
CA PHE A 591 17.03 -33.52 -52.94
C PHE A 591 16.80 -32.02 -53.13
N ASP A 592 17.07 -31.46 -54.31
CA ASP A 592 16.75 -30.08 -54.70
C ASP A 592 17.27 -29.05 -53.68
N GLY A 593 18.52 -29.25 -53.24
CA GLY A 593 19.19 -28.41 -52.26
C GLY A 593 18.74 -28.54 -50.80
N SER A 594 17.82 -29.46 -50.51
CA SER A 594 17.37 -29.73 -49.13
C SER A 594 18.41 -30.48 -48.29
N MET A 595 19.36 -31.14 -48.94
CA MET A 595 20.39 -31.94 -48.30
C MET A 595 21.65 -32.00 -49.14
N TYR A 596 22.79 -31.73 -48.51
CA TYR A 596 24.12 -31.87 -49.09
C TYR A 596 24.97 -32.76 -48.19
N ILE A 597 26.04 -33.34 -48.75
CA ILE A 597 26.98 -34.14 -47.98
C ILE A 597 28.41 -33.78 -48.37
N SER A 598 29.26 -33.49 -47.39
CA SER A 598 30.70 -33.40 -47.64
C SER A 598 31.28 -34.80 -47.53
N ILE A 599 32.17 -35.19 -48.44
CA ILE A 599 32.79 -36.52 -48.39
C ILE A 599 34.27 -36.48 -48.75
N VAL A 600 35.02 -37.42 -48.19
CA VAL A 600 36.26 -37.93 -48.78
C VAL A 600 36.04 -39.38 -49.18
N LEU A 601 36.24 -39.67 -50.46
CA LEU A 601 36.16 -41.00 -51.05
C LEU A 601 37.52 -41.37 -51.63
N GLY A 602 38.08 -42.51 -51.22
CA GLY A 602 39.40 -42.95 -51.65
C GLY A 602 39.51 -44.44 -51.97
N LEU A 603 40.46 -44.77 -52.83
CA LEU A 603 40.91 -46.11 -53.20
C LEU A 603 42.42 -46.20 -53.02
N VAL A 604 42.90 -47.15 -52.20
CA VAL A 604 44.33 -47.42 -52.02
C VAL A 604 44.68 -48.77 -52.62
N GLU A 605 45.63 -48.80 -53.55
CA GLU A 605 46.15 -50.05 -54.12
C GLU A 605 47.02 -50.81 -53.11
N GLU A 606 46.72 -52.10 -52.86
CA GLU A 606 47.42 -52.91 -51.84
C GLU A 606 48.92 -53.07 -52.10
N ASN A 607 49.33 -53.24 -53.35
CA ASN A 607 50.72 -53.57 -53.68
C ASN A 607 51.63 -52.34 -53.72
N THR A 608 51.13 -51.21 -54.20
CA THR A 608 51.93 -50.01 -54.45
C THR A 608 51.74 -48.94 -53.38
N GLY A 609 50.64 -48.97 -52.62
CA GLY A 609 50.28 -47.88 -51.70
C GLY A 609 49.82 -46.60 -52.42
N LEU A 610 49.49 -46.68 -53.72
CA LEU A 610 48.99 -45.53 -54.46
C LEU A 610 47.53 -45.25 -54.07
N LEU A 611 47.28 -44.07 -53.52
CA LEU A 611 45.96 -43.55 -53.16
C LEU A 611 45.38 -42.72 -54.30
N TYR A 612 44.21 -43.10 -54.76
CA TYR A 612 43.33 -42.29 -55.61
C TYR A 612 42.19 -41.75 -54.75
N TYR A 613 41.93 -40.46 -54.72
CA TYR A 613 40.86 -39.92 -53.88
C TYR A 613 40.21 -38.66 -54.44
N ILE A 614 39.02 -38.40 -53.90
CA ILE A 614 38.18 -37.25 -54.15
C ILE A 614 37.83 -36.65 -52.79
N ASN A 615 37.99 -35.34 -52.64
CA ASN A 615 37.51 -34.58 -51.49
C ASN A 615 36.50 -33.53 -51.98
N ALA A 616 35.24 -33.71 -51.58
CA ALA A 616 34.12 -32.85 -51.92
C ALA A 616 33.75 -31.98 -50.71
N GLU A 617 34.44 -30.84 -50.59
CA GLU A 617 34.26 -29.83 -49.52
C GLU A 617 34.20 -30.44 -48.10
N HIS A 618 35.01 -31.47 -47.86
CA HIS A 618 35.23 -32.08 -46.53
C HIS A 618 36.59 -31.60 -45.98
N PRO A 619 36.81 -31.61 -44.66
CA PRO A 619 38.06 -31.14 -44.10
C PRO A 619 39.27 -31.88 -44.66
N TRP A 620 40.38 -31.16 -44.85
CA TRP A 620 41.57 -31.68 -45.50
C TRP A 620 42.10 -32.96 -44.84
N THR A 621 42.59 -33.87 -45.66
CA THR A 621 43.11 -35.16 -45.19
C THR A 621 44.54 -34.99 -44.67
N VAL A 622 44.83 -35.66 -43.56
CA VAL A 622 46.08 -35.49 -42.82
C VAL A 622 46.98 -36.69 -43.05
N LEU A 623 48.18 -36.47 -43.57
CA LEU A 623 49.26 -37.44 -43.56
C LEU A 623 50.00 -37.36 -42.23
N TYR A 624 50.14 -38.50 -41.55
CA TYR A 624 51.01 -38.67 -40.41
C TYR A 624 52.17 -39.59 -40.78
N ARG A 625 53.39 -39.04 -40.78
CA ARG A 625 54.63 -39.74 -41.16
C ARG A 625 55.73 -39.39 -40.16
N ASN A 626 56.38 -40.40 -39.59
CA ASN A 626 57.54 -40.25 -38.68
C ASN A 626 57.32 -39.25 -37.53
N GLY A 627 56.11 -39.19 -36.97
CA GLY A 627 55.79 -38.28 -35.86
C GLY A 627 55.30 -36.89 -36.24
N VAL A 628 55.22 -36.57 -37.54
CA VAL A 628 54.80 -35.26 -38.05
C VAL A 628 53.51 -35.38 -38.83
N ALA A 629 52.57 -34.46 -38.62
CA ALA A 629 51.30 -34.37 -39.35
C ALA A 629 51.31 -33.21 -40.36
N SER A 630 50.86 -33.46 -41.58
CA SER A 630 50.70 -32.43 -42.63
C SER A 630 49.47 -32.71 -43.49
N TYR A 631 48.85 -31.68 -44.06
CA TYR A 631 47.80 -31.87 -45.06
C TYR A 631 48.38 -32.37 -46.39
N ILE A 632 47.62 -33.19 -47.13
CA ILE A 632 47.99 -33.60 -48.49
C ILE A 632 47.33 -32.73 -49.57
N GLU A 633 46.28 -31.99 -49.24
CA GLU A 633 45.66 -31.00 -50.12
C GLU A 633 46.18 -29.58 -49.85
N GLU A 634 46.32 -28.79 -50.92
CA GLU A 634 46.56 -27.34 -50.86
C GLU A 634 45.30 -26.53 -51.20
N GLU A 635 44.39 -27.10 -52.01
CA GLU A 635 43.12 -26.47 -52.43
C GLU A 635 42.03 -27.53 -52.68
N LEU A 636 40.76 -27.16 -52.48
CA LEU A 636 39.58 -27.98 -52.80
C LEU A 636 38.89 -27.44 -54.04
N THR A 637 38.76 -28.26 -55.08
CA THR A 637 38.11 -27.89 -56.34
C THR A 637 36.64 -28.28 -56.41
N LEU A 638 36.21 -29.23 -55.57
CA LEU A 638 34.85 -29.76 -55.53
C LEU A 638 34.06 -29.18 -54.37
N ARG A 639 32.78 -28.94 -54.64
CA ARG A 639 31.78 -28.51 -53.64
C ARG A 639 31.12 -29.73 -52.99
N LYS A 640 30.36 -29.53 -51.92
CA LYS A 640 29.55 -30.60 -51.29
C LYS A 640 28.68 -31.32 -52.33
N ILE A 641 28.54 -32.63 -52.19
CA ILE A 641 27.74 -33.47 -53.08
C ILE A 641 26.26 -33.05 -53.00
N GLY A 642 25.64 -32.92 -54.17
CA GLY A 642 24.26 -32.47 -54.37
C GLY A 642 24.12 -31.01 -54.85
N ILE A 643 25.21 -30.22 -54.84
CA ILE A 643 25.23 -28.88 -55.44
C ILE A 643 25.30 -29.03 -56.97
N PRO A 644 24.38 -28.43 -57.75
CA PRO A 644 24.39 -28.55 -59.22
C PRO A 644 25.73 -28.14 -59.86
N GLU A 645 26.04 -28.69 -61.04
CA GLU A 645 27.23 -28.38 -61.85
C GLU A 645 28.58 -28.83 -61.23
N ASN A 646 28.57 -29.50 -60.08
CA ASN A 646 29.78 -30.00 -59.41
C ASN A 646 30.57 -31.04 -60.26
N GLU A 647 29.89 -31.72 -61.19
CA GLU A 647 30.49 -32.71 -62.10
C GLU A 647 31.57 -32.11 -63.01
N GLU A 648 31.47 -30.81 -63.34
CA GLU A 648 32.39 -30.12 -64.25
C GLU A 648 33.78 -29.85 -63.63
N HIS A 649 33.85 -29.85 -62.29
CA HIS A 649 35.06 -29.56 -61.51
C HIS A 649 35.73 -30.82 -60.91
N LEU A 650 35.27 -32.00 -61.31
CA LEU A 650 35.75 -33.28 -60.80
C LEU A 650 37.21 -33.56 -61.21
N VAL A 651 38.10 -33.51 -60.23
CA VAL A 651 39.51 -33.89 -60.35
C VAL A 651 39.82 -35.01 -59.37
N ILE A 652 40.35 -36.13 -59.87
CA ILE A 652 40.81 -37.25 -59.05
C ILE A 652 42.26 -36.97 -58.68
N LYS A 653 42.53 -36.92 -57.37
CA LYS A 653 43.87 -36.67 -56.84
C LYS A 653 44.58 -37.99 -56.56
N ASN A 654 45.88 -37.99 -56.82
CA ASN A 654 46.74 -39.15 -56.62
C ASN A 654 47.81 -38.82 -55.57
N PHE A 655 48.01 -39.71 -54.60
CA PHE A 655 49.03 -39.56 -53.57
C PHE A 655 49.75 -40.90 -53.33
N GLN A 656 51.08 -40.89 -53.33
CA GLN A 656 51.88 -42.10 -53.12
C GLN A 656 52.17 -42.29 -51.62
N MET A 657 51.57 -43.31 -50.99
CA MET A 657 51.88 -43.67 -49.61
C MET A 657 53.22 -44.44 -49.55
N LEU A 658 53.97 -44.21 -48.50
CA LEU A 658 55.18 -44.96 -48.15
C LEU A 658 54.87 -45.97 -47.02
N PRO A 659 55.65 -47.06 -46.90
CA PRO A 659 55.48 -48.00 -45.80
C PRO A 659 55.51 -47.29 -44.44
N GLY A 660 54.49 -47.52 -43.62
CA GLY A 660 54.31 -46.89 -42.30
C GLY A 660 53.48 -45.61 -42.30
N ASP A 661 53.11 -45.08 -43.47
CA ASP A 661 52.26 -43.90 -43.55
C ASP A 661 50.85 -44.16 -43.03
N THR A 662 50.32 -43.16 -42.33
CA THR A 662 48.94 -43.14 -41.85
C THR A 662 48.23 -41.91 -42.37
N ILE A 663 47.08 -42.10 -43.02
CA ILE A 663 46.18 -41.02 -43.41
C ILE A 663 45.04 -40.94 -42.40
N VAL A 664 44.78 -39.76 -41.87
CA VAL A 664 43.70 -39.46 -40.93
C VAL A 664 42.74 -38.47 -41.57
N ILE A 665 41.46 -38.81 -41.58
CA ILE A 665 40.37 -38.05 -42.19
C ILE A 665 39.35 -37.79 -41.09
N GLY A 666 38.75 -36.60 -41.05
CA GLY A 666 37.67 -36.33 -40.10
C GLY A 666 36.70 -35.29 -40.60
N SER A 667 35.47 -35.34 -40.07
CA SER A 667 34.39 -34.40 -40.35
C SER A 667 34.61 -33.01 -39.76
N ASP A 668 33.73 -32.08 -40.10
CA ASP A 668 33.79 -30.67 -39.69
C ASP A 668 33.85 -30.54 -38.14
N GLY A 669 33.24 -31.48 -37.41
CA GLY A 669 33.28 -31.52 -35.94
C GLY A 669 34.68 -31.61 -35.31
N ARG A 670 35.72 -31.98 -36.07
CA ARG A 670 37.11 -31.99 -35.57
C ARG A 670 37.69 -30.58 -35.41
N ASP A 671 37.16 -29.62 -36.18
CA ASP A 671 37.61 -28.24 -36.27
C ASP A 671 36.64 -27.28 -35.54
N ASP A 672 35.33 -27.62 -35.51
CA ASP A 672 34.26 -26.89 -34.83
C ASP A 672 34.28 -27.05 -33.30
N LEU A 673 35.27 -26.41 -32.67
CA LEU A 673 35.54 -26.51 -31.23
C LEU A 673 35.25 -25.18 -30.51
N LEU A 674 34.52 -25.27 -29.39
CA LEU A 674 34.28 -24.14 -28.50
C LEU A 674 35.35 -24.07 -27.41
N ILE A 675 36.07 -22.96 -27.34
CA ILE A 675 37.20 -22.73 -26.44
C ILE A 675 36.87 -21.55 -25.50
N GLY A 676 37.27 -21.64 -24.23
CA GLY A 676 37.14 -20.56 -23.24
C GLY A 676 36.20 -20.87 -22.07
N LYS A 677 36.27 -20.04 -21.01
CA LYS A 677 35.40 -20.13 -19.82
C LYS A 677 34.15 -19.25 -20.01
N GLU A 678 33.11 -19.50 -19.22
CA GLU A 678 31.71 -19.04 -19.40
C GLU A 678 31.48 -17.63 -19.98
N GLU A 679 32.31 -16.64 -19.68
CA GLU A 679 32.16 -15.26 -20.19
C GLU A 679 32.90 -14.95 -21.51
N ASN A 680 33.89 -15.75 -21.94
CA ASN A 680 34.69 -15.55 -23.16
C ASN A 680 34.77 -16.83 -24.01
N ARG A 681 33.62 -17.33 -24.49
CA ARG A 681 33.57 -18.49 -25.39
C ARG A 681 33.80 -18.05 -26.83
N VAL A 682 34.82 -18.61 -27.48
CA VAL A 682 35.17 -18.34 -28.88
C VAL A 682 35.24 -19.67 -29.64
N VAL A 683 34.76 -19.68 -30.89
CA VAL A 683 34.88 -20.83 -31.79
C VAL A 683 36.29 -20.87 -32.37
N ASN A 684 36.90 -22.03 -32.41
CA ASN A 684 38.23 -22.21 -32.98
C ASN A 684 38.24 -21.83 -34.47
N GLU A 685 39.12 -20.91 -34.86
CA GLU A 685 39.34 -20.54 -36.27
C GLU A 685 40.63 -21.14 -36.84
N ASP A 686 41.50 -21.72 -35.99
CA ASP A 686 42.77 -22.31 -36.42
C ASP A 686 42.59 -23.77 -36.82
N GLN A 687 42.49 -24.01 -38.13
CA GLN A 687 42.35 -25.34 -38.73
C GLN A 687 43.59 -26.23 -38.46
N ASN A 688 44.78 -25.65 -38.24
CA ASN A 688 45.99 -26.43 -37.95
C ASN A 688 46.00 -27.05 -36.56
N GLN A 689 45.02 -26.74 -35.71
CA GLN A 689 44.91 -27.37 -34.40
C GLN A 689 44.71 -28.87 -34.52
N PHE A 690 43.96 -29.33 -35.53
CA PHE A 690 43.75 -30.76 -35.74
C PHE A 690 45.06 -31.51 -36.01
N LEU A 691 45.99 -30.95 -36.80
CA LEU A 691 47.32 -31.52 -37.03
C LEU A 691 48.07 -31.77 -35.72
N LYS A 692 48.08 -30.77 -34.83
CA LYS A 692 48.72 -30.87 -33.50
C LYS A 692 48.09 -31.98 -32.66
N ARG A 693 46.75 -32.16 -32.72
CA ARG A 693 46.07 -33.24 -31.98
C ARG A 693 46.39 -34.62 -32.56
N VAL A 694 46.55 -34.72 -33.89
CA VAL A 694 47.00 -35.95 -34.55
C VAL A 694 48.42 -36.34 -34.11
N GLU A 695 49.34 -35.37 -34.03
CA GLU A 695 50.71 -35.57 -33.52
C GLU A 695 50.71 -35.98 -32.04
N GLU A 696 50.02 -35.23 -31.17
CA GLU A 696 49.92 -35.55 -29.74
C GLU A 696 49.29 -36.91 -29.46
N GLY A 697 48.41 -37.37 -30.37
CA GLY A 697 47.76 -38.68 -30.31
C GLY A 697 48.55 -39.80 -30.97
N ASN A 698 49.69 -39.52 -31.63
CA ASN A 698 50.41 -40.45 -32.49
C ASN A 698 49.51 -41.17 -33.52
N ALA A 699 48.55 -40.45 -34.10
CA ALA A 699 47.52 -40.98 -35.00
C ALA A 699 46.66 -42.15 -34.45
N ASP A 700 46.55 -42.28 -33.12
CA ASP A 700 45.56 -43.14 -32.46
C ASP A 700 44.24 -42.39 -32.31
N LEU A 701 43.17 -42.83 -32.99
CA LEU A 701 41.92 -42.09 -33.08
C LEU A 701 41.28 -41.77 -31.73
N ARG A 702 41.38 -42.68 -30.75
CA ARG A 702 40.82 -42.45 -29.40
C ARG A 702 41.62 -41.39 -28.65
N LYS A 703 42.95 -41.45 -28.75
CA LYS A 703 43.81 -40.43 -28.14
C LYS A 703 43.61 -39.08 -28.81
N VAL A 704 43.51 -39.04 -30.13
CA VAL A 704 43.22 -37.81 -30.89
C VAL A 704 41.91 -37.19 -30.41
N TYR A 705 40.85 -37.99 -30.26
CA TYR A 705 39.58 -37.52 -29.69
C TYR A 705 39.73 -36.95 -28.27
N GLU A 706 40.43 -37.66 -27.37
CA GLU A 706 40.68 -37.16 -26.01
C GLU A 706 41.47 -35.84 -26.00
N LYS A 707 42.41 -35.67 -26.93
CA LYS A 707 43.17 -34.41 -27.09
C LYS A 707 42.30 -33.29 -27.64
N ILE A 708 41.40 -33.58 -28.57
CA ILE A 708 40.39 -32.63 -29.08
C ILE A 708 39.49 -32.15 -27.93
N LEU A 709 38.94 -33.07 -27.13
CA LEU A 709 38.10 -32.72 -25.97
C LEU A 709 38.82 -31.90 -24.90
N LYS A 710 40.12 -32.17 -24.68
CA LYS A 710 40.93 -31.36 -23.76
C LYS A 710 41.17 -29.95 -24.25
N PHE A 711 41.16 -29.75 -25.57
CA PHE A 711 41.37 -28.46 -26.21
C PHE A 711 40.07 -27.63 -26.26
N GLY A 712 38.93 -28.24 -26.59
CA GLY A 712 37.64 -27.54 -26.65
C GLY A 712 36.44 -28.49 -26.70
N ALA A 713 35.24 -27.93 -26.49
CA ALA A 713 33.99 -28.68 -26.58
C ALA A 713 33.52 -28.77 -28.05
N ILE A 714 33.25 -29.98 -28.53
CA ILE A 714 32.83 -30.24 -29.91
C ILE A 714 31.40 -29.71 -30.14
N LEU A 715 31.18 -28.95 -31.21
CA LEU A 715 29.89 -28.34 -31.55
C LEU A 715 29.08 -29.12 -32.58
N ASP A 716 29.67 -30.10 -33.26
CA ASP A 716 29.00 -30.94 -34.26
C ASP A 716 29.23 -32.45 -34.10
N ASP A 717 28.68 -33.23 -35.02
CA ASP A 717 29.00 -34.65 -35.16
C ASP A 717 30.51 -34.80 -35.47
N LEU A 718 31.16 -35.79 -34.87
CA LEU A 718 32.58 -36.07 -35.09
C LEU A 718 32.78 -37.48 -35.59
N SER A 719 33.49 -37.60 -36.71
CA SER A 719 33.97 -38.85 -37.26
C SER A 719 35.44 -38.73 -37.59
N LEU A 720 36.19 -39.80 -37.30
CA LEU A 720 37.59 -39.95 -37.62
C LEU A 720 37.79 -41.30 -38.29
N LEU A 721 38.46 -41.27 -39.44
CA LEU A 721 38.81 -42.43 -40.24
C LEU A 721 40.31 -42.44 -40.44
N LYS A 722 40.94 -43.56 -40.10
CA LYS A 722 42.38 -43.79 -40.23
C LYS A 722 42.64 -44.87 -41.26
N VAL A 723 43.59 -44.64 -42.17
CA VAL A 723 44.04 -45.59 -43.19
C VAL A 723 45.55 -45.73 -43.06
N THR A 724 46.05 -46.92 -42.74
CA THR A 724 47.48 -47.18 -42.52
C THR A 724 48.01 -48.15 -43.59
N TYR A 725 49.10 -47.79 -44.25
CA TYR A 725 49.76 -48.64 -45.24
C TYR A 725 50.97 -49.34 -44.63
N ASN A 726 50.90 -50.67 -44.48
CA ASN A 726 51.98 -51.47 -43.90
C ASN A 726 52.26 -52.74 -44.75
N PRO A 727 53.06 -52.62 -45.82
CA PRO A 727 53.38 -53.74 -46.71
C PRO A 727 54.29 -54.81 -46.08
N GLU A 728 54.92 -54.55 -44.93
CA GLU A 728 55.82 -55.51 -44.28
C GLU A 728 55.10 -56.58 -43.44
N CYS A 729 53.82 -56.38 -43.11
CA CYS A 729 53.06 -57.32 -42.27
C CYS A 729 52.74 -58.66 -42.96
N SER A 730 52.86 -58.74 -44.30
CA SER A 730 52.59 -59.95 -45.10
C SER A 730 53.77 -60.93 -45.18
N LYS A 731 54.98 -60.55 -44.75
CA LYS A 731 56.20 -61.37 -44.89
C LYS A 731 56.53 -62.27 -43.69
N THR A 732 55.69 -62.31 -42.65
CA THR A 732 55.95 -63.10 -41.43
C THR A 732 55.12 -64.39 -41.28
N ASN A 733 54.32 -64.78 -42.27
CA ASN A 733 53.58 -66.05 -42.29
C ASN A 733 53.83 -66.84 -43.60
N GLU A 734 55.09 -67.04 -43.98
CA GLU A 734 55.50 -68.16 -44.86
C GLU A 734 56.33 -69.18 -44.08
#